data_AF-A0A9W6GJN8-F1
#
_entry.id   AF-A0A9W6GJN8-F1
#
_cell.length_a   1.000
_cell.length_b   1.000
_cell.length_c   1.000
_cell.angle_alpha   90.00
_cell.angle_beta   90.00
_cell.angle_gamma   90.00
#
_symmetry.space_group_name_H-M   'P 1'
#
loop_
_entity.id
_entity.type
_entity.pdbx_description
1 polymer ?
#
loop_
_entity_poly.entity_id
_entity_poly.type
_entity_poly.pdbx_seq_one_letter_code
_entity_poly.pdbx_strand_id
1 'polypeptide(L)'
;MKIEVKVLNVTRLTKLLIAASRWLSKYADVLNDLNVYPVPDGDTGTNMSMTLQAVENDLVKLNHEPNMEELCDLVSESILLGARGNSGTILSQIIQGFLSALSGKEEVSVADVVQGFINAKEKAYKAVTEPVEGTMLTVIRRVAEEAQKYDGPQDDFILFLAFLKNVAAEAVEETPNMLAKLKEAGVVDAGGKGIFYILEGFEKSVTDPEMLKDLERIVQSQAHRREKLEHTVTHEHEEIEFKYCTEFIIEAGNFDLEDYKSQVIGYGDSLVCAQTPKKTKTHIHTNNPGLVLEIAGKLGNLNHIKIENMEIQHSGLMPSEITREMEKSGRNIIVRNENSVPVAFLAIVDNHKLAELFIEDGATAVLIGGQTQNPSVADIEEAISKINSREIVLLPNNKNIISAAKIAAERSDKEIAVLETTSMLEGHYVVKNKKEGMTSLTSHLKRNFSIEITQAVRDTKVGDLVIANGDYIAMVNGKIKYREGTMPALIKTVYAELVTTDALNIFAVKGRGATAEANKVLDPKLGARYREFDAMQENYPYYIYIENRDPNLPEVAIVTDSTSDLNKELMGDLNIEIIPLKIKLEGDRYYRDGVDLSKGDFWKTLLKGGVIPKTSQPSPAEFKALYDKLLAKGYKKIISIHLSSKLSGTQQAAKVARGMTGREKDIAIVDSKTVTFALGHMATEAARMVKSGESFESVLQWLEEVQGKMKLYFTVRDLLFLEKGGRIGKASSVIGGMFQIKPVLKVEGGEVCTEKKAIGEAGAMRYMEKLIKDEARNNSIILYTGWGGTQQELDKADKLKTAGDKLRKVEYRGRSEIGGIIGSHSGPVYGMAIFPKIR
;
A
#
# COMPACT_ATOMS: atom_id res chain seq x y z
N MET A 1 -15.47 57.67 15.65
CA MET A 1 -15.67 57.47 14.21
C MET A 1 -16.17 56.05 14.01
N LYS A 2 -17.34 55.84 13.39
CA LYS A 2 -17.67 54.51 12.85
C LYS A 2 -16.68 54.25 11.71
N ILE A 3 -15.97 53.13 11.76
CA ILE A 3 -15.10 52.70 10.67
C ILE A 3 -16.03 52.32 9.51
N GLU A 4 -16.00 53.05 8.39
CA GLU A 4 -16.74 52.66 7.18
C GLU A 4 -15.78 51.95 6.22
N VAL A 5 -16.10 50.71 5.88
CA VAL A 5 -15.33 49.88 4.93
C VAL A 5 -16.16 49.74 3.66
N LYS A 6 -15.84 50.52 2.62
CA LYS A 6 -16.60 50.53 1.35
C LYS A 6 -16.17 49.46 0.35
N VAL A 7 -14.88 49.10 0.36
CA VAL A 7 -14.25 48.12 -0.55
C VAL A 7 -13.18 47.33 0.17
N LEU A 8 -12.89 46.11 -0.29
CA LEU A 8 -11.71 45.35 0.15
C LEU A 8 -10.55 45.63 -0.80
N ASN A 9 -9.44 46.14 -0.26
CA ASN A 9 -8.17 46.22 -0.96
C ASN A 9 -7.23 45.11 -0.46
N VAL A 10 -6.05 45.00 -1.05
CA VAL A 10 -5.07 43.94 -0.72
C VAL A 10 -4.71 43.91 0.76
N THR A 11 -4.49 45.08 1.38
CA THR A 11 -4.20 45.21 2.82
C THR A 11 -5.36 44.70 3.67
N ARG A 12 -6.61 45.03 3.33
CA ARG A 12 -7.80 44.57 4.07
C ARG A 12 -8.03 43.07 3.91
N LEU A 13 -7.86 42.53 2.71
CA LEU A 13 -7.99 41.08 2.48
C LEU A 13 -6.93 40.30 3.26
N THR A 14 -5.69 40.79 3.29
CA THR A 14 -4.60 40.22 4.10
C THR A 14 -4.98 40.17 5.58
N LYS A 15 -5.53 41.27 6.13
CA LYS A 15 -6.01 41.34 7.52
C LYS A 15 -7.14 40.35 7.79
N LEU A 16 -8.09 40.21 6.87
CA LEU A 16 -9.19 39.25 7.00
C LEU A 16 -8.67 37.81 7.10
N LEU A 17 -7.72 37.42 6.24
CA LEU A 17 -7.15 36.06 6.24
C LEU A 17 -6.38 35.75 7.52
N ILE A 18 -5.56 36.69 8.02
CA ILE A 18 -4.85 36.54 9.31
C ILE A 18 -5.85 36.44 10.46
N ALA A 19 -6.89 37.29 10.46
CA ALA A 19 -7.93 37.26 11.48
C ALA A 19 -8.67 35.92 11.52
N ALA A 20 -9.03 35.37 10.35
CA ALA A 20 -9.65 34.06 10.24
C ALA A 20 -8.74 32.94 10.76
N SER A 21 -7.45 32.95 10.41
CA SER A 21 -6.45 31.97 10.92
C SER A 21 -6.40 31.96 12.44
N ARG A 22 -6.24 33.13 13.06
CA ARG A 22 -6.16 33.27 14.52
C ARG A 22 -7.45 32.90 15.22
N TRP A 23 -8.58 33.33 14.68
CA TRP A 23 -9.88 33.04 15.27
C TRP A 23 -10.19 31.54 15.20
N LEU A 24 -9.95 30.91 14.06
CA LEU A 24 -10.12 29.46 13.92
C LEU A 24 -9.19 28.69 14.86
N SER A 25 -7.94 29.12 14.99
CA SER A 25 -6.96 28.50 15.90
C SER A 25 -7.41 28.56 17.36
N LYS A 26 -8.00 29.68 17.80
CA LYS A 26 -8.56 29.85 19.15
C LYS A 26 -9.68 28.85 19.47
N TYR A 27 -10.42 28.40 18.46
CA TYR A 27 -11.55 27.47 18.62
C TYR A 27 -11.24 26.06 18.11
N ALA A 28 -9.98 25.74 17.78
CA ALA A 28 -9.60 24.44 17.24
C ALA A 28 -10.02 23.27 18.15
N ASP A 29 -9.78 23.38 19.46
CA ASP A 29 -10.18 22.36 20.43
C ASP A 29 -11.70 22.18 20.51
N VAL A 30 -12.45 23.28 20.41
CA VAL A 30 -13.93 23.23 20.37
C VAL A 30 -14.41 22.48 19.13
N LEU A 31 -13.76 22.67 17.98
CA LEU A 31 -14.07 21.93 16.76
C LEU A 31 -13.71 20.45 16.87
N ASN A 32 -12.61 20.12 17.55
CA ASN A 32 -12.20 18.74 17.83
C ASN A 32 -13.24 18.04 18.73
N ASP A 33 -13.77 18.76 19.72
CA ASP A 33 -14.83 18.27 20.62
C ASP A 33 -16.16 18.01 19.90
N LEU A 34 -16.46 18.74 18.82
CA LEU A 34 -17.66 18.50 18.00
C LEU A 34 -17.59 17.23 17.14
N ASN A 35 -16.42 16.57 17.02
CA ASN A 35 -16.30 15.34 16.23
C ASN A 35 -17.14 14.20 16.84
N VAL A 36 -18.07 13.62 16.09
CA VAL A 36 -19.01 12.60 16.60
C VAL A 36 -18.42 11.19 16.70
N TYR A 37 -17.23 10.95 16.17
CA TYR A 37 -16.60 9.63 16.27
C TYR A 37 -16.00 9.41 17.67
N PRO A 38 -16.18 8.21 18.27
CA PRO A 38 -15.71 7.92 19.63
C PRO A 38 -14.21 7.63 19.74
N VAL A 39 -13.48 7.74 18.64
CA VAL A 39 -12.03 7.49 18.56
C VAL A 39 -11.25 8.72 19.00
N PRO A 40 -10.01 8.55 19.52
CA PRO A 40 -9.15 9.66 19.98
C PRO A 40 -8.61 10.57 18.86
N ASP A 41 -9.16 10.48 17.66
CA ASP A 41 -8.65 11.11 16.43
C ASP A 41 -9.39 12.41 16.11
N GLY A 42 -9.86 13.12 17.14
CA GLY A 42 -10.57 14.39 17.03
C GLY A 42 -9.67 15.49 16.46
N ASP A 43 -9.47 15.50 15.15
CA ASP A 43 -8.43 16.30 14.47
C ASP A 43 -9.00 17.37 13.53
N THR A 44 -10.33 17.49 13.40
CA THR A 44 -10.97 18.41 12.44
C THR A 44 -10.51 19.86 12.63
N GLY A 45 -10.52 20.37 13.86
CA GLY A 45 -10.09 21.71 14.21
C GLY A 45 -8.59 21.90 14.05
N THR A 46 -7.80 20.91 14.45
CA THR A 46 -6.33 20.91 14.28
C THR A 46 -5.95 20.97 12.80
N ASN A 47 -6.56 20.12 11.96
CA ASN A 47 -6.33 20.08 10.51
C ASN A 47 -6.70 21.40 9.83
N MET A 48 -7.87 21.97 10.14
CA MET A 48 -8.31 23.24 9.54
C MET A 48 -7.47 24.44 10.01
N SER A 49 -7.14 24.51 11.30
CA SER A 49 -6.32 25.59 11.85
C SER A 49 -4.90 25.57 11.29
N MET A 50 -4.23 24.42 11.27
CA MET A 50 -2.90 24.28 10.65
C MET A 50 -2.90 24.65 9.17
N THR A 51 -3.98 24.32 8.45
CA THR A 51 -4.14 24.70 7.04
C THR A 51 -4.16 26.21 6.84
N LEU A 52 -4.87 26.98 7.69
CA LEU A 52 -4.87 28.45 7.64
C LEU A 52 -3.61 29.08 8.23
N GLN A 53 -3.00 28.44 9.23
CA GLN A 53 -1.74 28.92 9.80
C GLN A 53 -0.60 28.91 8.77
N ALA A 54 -0.59 27.96 7.83
CA ALA A 54 0.35 27.98 6.71
C ALA A 54 0.24 29.29 5.90
N VAL A 55 -0.99 29.75 5.65
CA VAL A 55 -1.26 31.04 4.99
C VAL A 55 -0.79 32.20 5.85
N GLU A 56 -1.14 32.25 7.13
CA GLU A 56 -0.71 33.32 8.03
C GLU A 56 0.81 33.43 8.10
N ASN A 57 1.51 32.30 8.21
CA ASN A 57 2.96 32.26 8.29
C ASN A 57 3.62 32.87 7.05
N ASP A 58 3.11 32.60 5.85
CA ASP A 58 3.67 33.14 4.62
C ASP A 58 3.27 34.61 4.39
N LEU A 59 2.05 35.00 4.77
CA LEU A 59 1.62 36.39 4.76
C LEU A 59 2.45 37.27 5.70
N VAL A 60 2.80 36.79 6.90
CA VAL A 60 3.61 37.54 7.87
C VAL A 60 5.08 37.67 7.43
N LYS A 61 5.58 36.75 6.60
CA LYS A 61 6.94 36.78 6.04
C LYS A 61 7.09 37.69 4.82
N LEU A 62 6.00 38.19 4.23
CA LEU A 62 6.06 39.14 3.13
C LEU A 62 6.85 40.39 3.53
N ASN A 63 7.85 40.71 2.72
CA ASN A 63 8.75 41.86 2.93
C ASN A 63 8.33 43.09 2.09
N HIS A 64 7.28 42.96 1.29
CA HIS A 64 6.68 44.04 0.51
C HIS A 64 5.15 43.94 0.54
N GLU A 65 4.45 45.01 0.15
CA GLU A 65 3.00 44.98 -0.02
C GLU A 65 2.67 44.33 -1.38
N PRO A 66 2.01 43.16 -1.40
CA PRO A 66 1.69 42.49 -2.65
C PRO A 66 0.59 43.25 -3.39
N ASN A 67 0.47 43.03 -4.70
CA ASN A 67 -0.78 43.35 -5.41
C ASN A 67 -1.81 42.21 -5.20
N MET A 68 -3.05 42.40 -5.66
CA MET A 68 -4.12 41.40 -5.43
C MET A 68 -3.86 40.06 -6.12
N GLU A 69 -3.25 40.07 -7.31
CA GLU A 69 -2.89 38.84 -8.03
C GLU A 69 -1.82 38.06 -7.26
N GLU A 70 -0.74 38.73 -6.84
CA GLU A 70 0.32 38.14 -6.03
C GLU A 70 -0.20 37.61 -4.68
N LEU A 71 -1.08 38.36 -4.00
CA LEU A 71 -1.72 37.90 -2.77
C LEU A 71 -2.56 36.63 -3.01
N CYS A 72 -3.40 36.64 -4.05
CA CYS A 72 -4.24 35.50 -4.39
C CYS A 72 -3.41 34.26 -4.73
N ASP A 73 -2.32 34.40 -5.47
CA ASP A 73 -1.41 33.31 -5.84
C ASP A 73 -0.67 32.76 -4.62
N LEU A 74 -0.09 33.63 -3.79
CA LEU A 74 0.59 33.24 -2.56
C LEU A 74 -0.35 32.47 -1.64
N VAL A 75 -1.54 33.01 -1.36
CA VAL A 75 -2.51 32.37 -0.47
C VAL A 75 -3.00 31.06 -1.06
N SER A 76 -3.26 31.01 -2.37
CA SER A 76 -3.73 29.81 -3.05
C SER A 76 -2.70 28.68 -2.99
N GLU A 77 -1.42 28.98 -3.15
CA GLU A 77 -0.34 28.00 -3.03
C GLU A 77 -0.12 27.58 -1.57
N SER A 78 -0.03 28.55 -0.66
CA SER A 78 0.23 28.30 0.77
C SER A 78 -0.86 27.43 1.41
N ILE A 79 -2.14 27.72 1.12
CA ILE A 79 -3.25 26.95 1.69
C ILE A 79 -3.34 25.55 1.11
N LEU A 80 -2.93 25.36 -0.15
CA LEU A 80 -2.91 24.05 -0.79
C LEU A 80 -1.80 23.18 -0.22
N LEU A 81 -0.58 23.73 -0.14
CA LEU A 81 0.59 23.04 0.42
C LEU A 81 0.40 22.72 1.90
N GLY A 82 -0.20 23.63 2.66
CA GLY A 82 -0.52 23.44 4.08
C GLY A 82 -1.75 22.57 4.35
N ALA A 83 -2.51 22.16 3.33
CA ALA A 83 -3.75 21.41 3.52
C ALA A 83 -3.49 20.05 4.20
N ARG A 84 -4.19 19.81 5.31
CA ARG A 84 -4.11 18.57 6.10
C ARG A 84 -5.48 17.97 6.31
N GLY A 85 -5.59 16.64 6.19
CA GLY A 85 -6.84 15.92 6.40
C GLY A 85 -7.95 16.31 5.42
N ASN A 86 -9.11 15.66 5.52
CA ASN A 86 -10.25 15.95 4.64
C ASN A 86 -10.79 17.37 4.82
N SER A 87 -10.90 17.85 6.06
CA SER A 87 -11.42 19.18 6.36
C SER A 87 -10.48 20.29 5.88
N GLY A 88 -9.16 20.15 6.04
CA GLY A 88 -8.18 21.10 5.53
C GLY A 88 -8.10 21.08 4.00
N THR A 89 -8.18 19.92 3.35
CA THR A 89 -8.25 19.86 1.88
C THR A 89 -9.52 20.54 1.34
N ILE A 90 -10.71 20.30 1.91
CA ILE A 90 -11.92 20.99 1.46
C ILE A 90 -11.81 22.51 1.71
N LEU A 91 -11.28 22.92 2.86
CA LEU A 91 -11.04 24.31 3.18
C LEU A 91 -10.09 24.99 2.16
N SER A 92 -9.01 24.33 1.76
CA SER A 92 -8.10 24.87 0.74
C SER A 92 -8.81 25.12 -0.58
N GLN A 93 -9.71 24.21 -0.99
CA GLN A 93 -10.51 24.35 -2.20
C GLN A 93 -11.55 25.48 -2.11
N ILE A 94 -12.17 25.67 -0.94
CA ILE A 94 -13.08 26.79 -0.66
C ILE A 94 -12.35 28.12 -0.83
N ILE A 95 -11.19 28.30 -0.19
CA ILE A 95 -10.44 29.56 -0.24
C ILE A 95 -9.87 29.81 -1.64
N GLN A 96 -9.33 28.80 -2.32
CA GLN A 96 -8.87 28.97 -3.71
C GLN A 96 -10.03 29.35 -4.65
N GLY A 97 -11.21 28.76 -4.46
CA GLY A 97 -12.40 29.12 -5.22
C GLY A 97 -12.81 30.56 -4.94
N PHE A 98 -12.81 30.97 -3.67
CA PHE A 98 -13.05 32.35 -3.26
C PHE A 98 -12.10 33.34 -3.93
N LEU A 99 -10.79 33.10 -3.86
CA LEU A 99 -9.74 33.98 -4.39
C LEU A 99 -9.75 34.08 -5.92
N SER A 100 -10.19 33.03 -6.63
CA SER A 100 -10.28 33.03 -8.10
C SER A 100 -11.15 34.15 -8.67
N ALA A 101 -12.14 34.64 -7.92
CA ALA A 101 -12.99 35.75 -8.34
C ALA A 101 -12.38 37.13 -8.02
N LEU A 102 -11.31 37.16 -7.22
CA LEU A 102 -10.68 38.38 -6.71
C LEU A 102 -9.35 38.70 -7.41
N SER A 103 -8.67 37.70 -7.98
CA SER A 103 -7.39 37.88 -8.67
C SER A 103 -7.47 38.93 -9.78
N GLY A 104 -6.44 39.77 -9.88
CA GLY A 104 -6.34 40.85 -10.86
C GLY A 104 -7.16 42.11 -10.58
N LYS A 105 -7.86 42.21 -9.44
CA LYS A 105 -8.67 43.40 -9.06
C LYS A 105 -7.92 44.33 -8.10
N GLU A 106 -7.99 45.64 -8.31
CA GLU A 106 -7.42 46.62 -7.37
C GLU A 106 -8.31 46.84 -6.14
N GLU A 107 -9.62 46.93 -6.36
CA GLU A 107 -10.64 47.04 -5.32
C GLU A 107 -11.70 45.95 -5.51
N VAL A 108 -12.10 45.31 -4.42
CA VAL A 108 -13.07 44.21 -4.39
C VAL A 108 -14.37 44.73 -3.79
N SER A 109 -15.43 44.68 -4.59
CA SER A 109 -16.81 45.06 -4.21
C SER A 109 -17.58 43.90 -3.58
N VAL A 110 -18.75 44.18 -3.01
CA VAL A 110 -19.65 43.14 -2.46
C VAL A 110 -20.00 42.11 -3.54
N ALA A 111 -20.29 42.55 -4.77
CA ALA A 111 -20.60 41.66 -5.89
C ALA A 111 -19.44 40.70 -6.22
N ASP A 112 -18.19 41.17 -6.09
CA ASP A 112 -17.00 40.34 -6.32
C ASP A 112 -16.84 39.26 -5.24
N VAL A 113 -17.12 39.60 -3.98
CA VAL A 113 -17.11 38.64 -2.87
C VAL A 113 -18.25 37.62 -3.00
N VAL A 114 -19.43 38.04 -3.44
CA VAL A 114 -20.54 37.13 -3.80
C VAL A 114 -20.09 36.13 -4.86
N GLN A 115 -19.46 36.61 -5.94
CA GLN A 115 -18.91 35.73 -6.98
C GLN A 115 -17.82 34.79 -6.43
N GLY A 116 -16.99 35.28 -5.51
CA GLY A 116 -16.02 34.46 -4.77
C GLY A 116 -16.68 33.29 -4.06
N PHE A 117 -17.76 33.52 -3.30
CA PHE A 117 -18.46 32.43 -2.60
C PHE A 117 -19.15 31.44 -3.55
N ILE A 118 -19.65 31.90 -4.70
CA ILE A 118 -20.17 31.01 -5.75
C ILE A 118 -19.07 30.07 -6.25
N ASN A 119 -17.90 30.62 -6.59
CA ASN A 119 -16.75 29.85 -7.06
C ASN A 119 -16.22 28.92 -5.95
N ALA A 120 -16.21 29.37 -4.70
CA ALA A 120 -15.83 28.57 -3.52
C ALA A 120 -16.72 27.33 -3.37
N LYS A 121 -18.05 27.51 -3.44
CA LYS A 121 -19.03 26.41 -3.43
C LYS A 121 -18.74 25.43 -4.57
N GLU A 122 -18.61 25.91 -5.81
CA GLU A 122 -18.39 25.03 -6.96
C GLU A 122 -17.10 24.22 -6.85
N LYS A 123 -16.00 24.86 -6.42
CA LYS A 123 -14.71 24.20 -6.26
C LYS A 123 -14.73 23.18 -5.13
N ALA A 124 -15.36 23.50 -4.00
CA ALA A 124 -15.50 22.57 -2.87
C ALA A 124 -16.30 21.31 -3.23
N TYR A 125 -17.42 21.44 -3.95
CA TYR A 125 -18.21 20.28 -4.37
C TYR A 125 -17.49 19.43 -5.43
N LYS A 126 -16.70 20.04 -6.32
CA LYS A 126 -15.91 19.30 -7.32
C LYS A 126 -14.74 18.52 -6.70
N ALA A 127 -14.21 19.00 -5.57
CA ALA A 127 -13.07 18.38 -4.89
C ALA A 127 -13.42 17.10 -4.11
N VAL A 128 -14.70 16.85 -3.86
CA VAL A 128 -15.16 15.68 -3.10
C VAL A 128 -15.86 14.72 -4.05
N THR A 129 -15.40 13.46 -4.10
CA THR A 129 -15.98 12.43 -4.99
C THR A 129 -17.44 12.12 -4.65
N GLU A 130 -17.77 12.09 -3.35
CA GLU A 130 -19.11 11.85 -2.84
C GLU A 130 -19.50 12.97 -1.86
N PRO A 131 -20.03 14.11 -2.35
CA PRO A 131 -20.39 15.24 -1.50
C PRO A 131 -21.60 14.88 -0.60
N VAL A 132 -21.50 15.26 0.68
CA VAL A 132 -22.51 14.96 1.71
C VAL A 132 -23.09 16.25 2.28
N GLU A 133 -24.40 16.44 2.17
CA GLU A 133 -25.12 17.55 2.83
C GLU A 133 -25.21 17.35 4.35
N GLY A 134 -25.38 18.44 5.08
CA GLY A 134 -25.23 18.51 6.54
C GLY A 134 -23.77 18.63 7.01
N THR A 135 -22.85 18.96 6.11
CA THR A 135 -21.42 19.19 6.40
C THR A 135 -21.02 20.63 6.06
N MET A 136 -19.73 20.96 6.15
CA MET A 136 -19.17 22.23 5.68
C MET A 136 -19.57 22.61 4.24
N LEU A 137 -19.86 21.62 3.38
CA LEU A 137 -20.36 21.84 2.02
C LEU A 137 -21.73 22.55 2.02
N THR A 138 -22.62 22.17 2.94
CA THR A 138 -23.92 22.83 3.10
C THR A 138 -23.75 24.26 3.58
N VAL A 139 -22.84 24.50 4.52
CA VAL A 139 -22.61 25.84 5.06
C VAL A 139 -22.08 26.77 3.98
N ILE A 140 -21.06 26.35 3.21
CA ILE A 140 -20.53 27.18 2.11
C ILE A 140 -21.57 27.38 0.98
N ARG A 141 -22.40 26.36 0.70
CA ARG A 141 -23.51 26.49 -0.26
C ARG A 141 -24.53 27.51 0.20
N ARG A 142 -24.98 27.44 1.46
CA ARG A 142 -25.92 28.39 2.07
C ARG A 142 -25.38 29.81 2.05
N VAL A 143 -24.12 29.99 2.44
CA VAL A 143 -23.42 31.28 2.37
C VAL A 143 -23.43 31.82 0.93
N ALA A 144 -23.10 31.00 -0.07
CA ALA A 144 -23.09 31.43 -1.47
C ALA A 144 -24.49 31.75 -2.03
N GLU A 145 -25.52 30.98 -1.67
CA GLU A 145 -26.90 31.18 -2.11
C GLU A 145 -27.53 32.43 -1.48
N GLU A 146 -27.29 32.68 -0.20
CA GLU A 146 -27.84 33.86 0.49
C GLU A 146 -27.03 35.13 0.21
N ALA A 147 -25.71 35.03 -0.01
CA ALA A 147 -24.90 36.16 -0.47
C ALA A 147 -25.43 36.73 -1.80
N GLN A 148 -25.90 35.87 -2.72
CA GLN A 148 -26.52 36.30 -3.99
C GLN A 148 -27.84 37.04 -3.80
N LYS A 149 -28.54 36.80 -2.70
CA LYS A 149 -29.83 37.42 -2.38
C LYS A 149 -29.67 38.64 -1.47
N TYR A 150 -28.44 39.05 -1.15
CA TYR A 150 -28.18 40.17 -0.26
C TYR A 150 -28.72 41.47 -0.84
N ASP A 151 -29.70 42.06 -0.15
CA ASP A 151 -30.40 43.30 -0.54
C ASP A 151 -29.98 44.52 0.29
N GLY A 152 -28.96 44.36 1.16
CA GLY A 152 -28.41 45.42 1.98
C GLY A 152 -27.47 46.39 1.24
N PRO A 153 -26.91 47.38 1.97
CA PRO A 153 -25.96 48.35 1.44
C PRO A 153 -24.74 47.69 0.78
N GLN A 154 -24.46 48.09 -0.47
CA GLN A 154 -23.34 47.55 -1.26
C GLN A 154 -22.00 48.23 -0.94
N ASP A 155 -22.02 49.30 -0.13
CA ASP A 155 -20.87 50.09 0.32
C ASP A 155 -20.61 49.96 1.83
N ASP A 156 -21.22 48.98 2.51
CA ASP A 156 -20.95 48.65 3.91
C ASP A 156 -20.53 47.17 4.06
N PHE A 157 -19.23 46.92 3.94
CA PHE A 157 -18.66 45.59 4.10
C PHE A 157 -18.84 45.03 5.52
N ILE A 158 -18.95 45.88 6.55
CA ILE A 158 -19.11 45.41 7.92
C ILE A 158 -20.49 44.74 8.05
N LEU A 159 -21.52 45.39 7.51
CA LEU A 159 -22.87 44.85 7.51
C LEU A 159 -22.98 43.59 6.65
N PHE A 160 -22.28 43.55 5.51
CA PHE A 160 -22.23 42.36 4.66
C PHE A 160 -21.52 41.17 5.34
N LEU A 161 -20.37 41.39 5.98
CA LEU A 161 -19.66 40.33 6.74
C LEU A 161 -20.51 39.81 7.91
N ALA A 162 -21.22 40.70 8.62
CA ALA A 162 -22.14 40.32 9.68
C ALA A 162 -23.30 39.44 9.15
N PHE A 163 -23.85 39.78 7.98
CA PHE A 163 -24.86 38.97 7.30
C PHE A 163 -24.34 37.57 6.96
N LEU A 164 -23.17 37.46 6.32
CA LEU A 164 -22.59 36.16 5.94
C LEU A 164 -22.31 35.27 7.16
N LYS A 165 -21.77 35.85 8.24
CA LYS A 165 -21.54 35.15 9.51
C LYS A 165 -22.85 34.58 10.07
N ASN A 166 -23.93 35.37 10.07
CA ASN A 166 -25.22 34.93 10.59
C ASN A 166 -25.84 33.81 9.75
N VAL A 167 -25.77 33.92 8.41
CA VAL A 167 -26.19 32.85 7.50
C VAL A 167 -25.42 31.56 7.78
N ALA A 168 -24.10 31.65 7.98
CA ALA A 168 -23.28 30.50 8.31
C ALA A 168 -23.67 29.89 9.67
N ALA A 169 -23.96 30.73 10.67
CA ALA A 169 -24.44 30.28 11.98
C ALA A 169 -25.76 29.49 11.86
N GLU A 170 -26.73 30.03 11.14
CA GLU A 170 -28.02 29.36 10.89
C GLU A 170 -27.83 28.03 10.14
N ALA A 171 -27.02 28.02 9.09
CA ALA A 171 -26.72 26.81 8.34
C ALA A 171 -26.07 25.72 9.20
N VAL A 172 -25.20 26.10 10.14
CA VAL A 172 -24.56 25.18 11.10
C VAL A 172 -25.60 24.57 12.05
N GLU A 173 -26.53 25.36 12.59
CA GLU A 173 -27.60 24.87 13.47
C GLU A 173 -28.57 23.91 12.75
N GLU A 174 -28.70 24.02 11.43
CA GLU A 174 -29.51 23.09 10.63
C GLU A 174 -28.81 21.75 10.34
N THR A 175 -27.48 21.65 10.46
CA THR A 175 -26.71 20.44 10.13
C THR A 175 -27.20 19.16 10.84
N PRO A 176 -27.63 19.17 12.11
CA PRO A 176 -28.16 17.98 12.77
C PRO A 176 -29.48 17.47 12.14
N ASN A 177 -30.26 18.34 11.49
CA ASN A 177 -31.49 17.92 10.81
C ASN A 177 -31.22 17.23 9.48
N MET A 178 -30.00 17.35 8.94
CA MET A 178 -29.61 16.80 7.64
C MET A 178 -28.82 15.49 7.78
N LEU A 179 -28.12 15.29 8.90
CA LEU A 179 -27.35 14.08 9.18
C LEU A 179 -27.78 13.41 10.49
N ALA A 180 -28.31 12.19 10.38
CA ALA A 180 -28.75 11.39 11.53
C ALA A 180 -27.65 11.25 12.60
N LYS A 181 -26.39 11.07 12.21
CA LYS A 181 -25.26 10.93 13.14
C LYS A 181 -25.03 12.18 14.01
N LEU A 182 -25.20 13.37 13.44
CA LEU A 182 -25.08 14.64 14.17
C LEU A 182 -26.26 14.80 15.14
N LYS A 183 -27.48 14.48 14.67
CA LYS A 183 -28.69 14.48 15.50
C LYS A 183 -28.60 13.57 16.72
N GLU A 184 -28.11 12.35 16.52
CA GLU A 184 -27.95 11.35 17.56
C GLU A 184 -26.89 11.75 18.59
N ALA A 185 -25.80 12.38 18.14
CA ALA A 185 -24.75 12.89 19.01
C ALA A 185 -25.12 14.23 19.68
N GLY A 186 -26.18 14.90 19.23
CA GLY A 186 -26.62 16.19 19.77
C GLY A 186 -25.65 17.35 19.50
N VAL A 187 -24.86 17.25 18.43
CA VAL A 187 -23.85 18.25 18.05
C VAL A 187 -24.03 18.70 16.59
N VAL A 188 -23.50 19.85 16.26
CA VAL A 188 -23.44 20.39 14.89
C VAL A 188 -22.19 19.89 14.14
N ASP A 189 -22.16 20.06 12.82
CA ASP A 189 -20.97 19.71 12.03
C ASP A 189 -19.74 20.55 12.41
N ALA A 190 -18.64 19.87 12.75
CA ALA A 190 -17.38 20.52 13.12
C ALA A 190 -16.79 21.34 11.96
N GLY A 191 -16.80 20.82 10.74
CA GLY A 191 -16.28 21.53 9.56
C GLY A 191 -17.10 22.79 9.26
N GLY A 192 -18.42 22.68 9.30
CA GLY A 192 -19.36 23.78 9.15
C GLY A 192 -19.17 24.86 10.22
N LYS A 193 -19.02 24.46 11.48
CA LYS A 193 -18.69 25.39 12.57
C LYS A 193 -17.34 26.07 12.35
N GLY A 194 -16.38 25.38 11.76
CA GLY A 194 -15.12 25.96 11.31
C GLY A 194 -15.30 27.07 10.26
N ILE A 195 -16.17 26.87 9.26
CA ILE A 195 -16.52 27.93 8.28
C ILE A 195 -17.17 29.13 8.98
N PHE A 196 -18.06 28.88 9.94
CA PHE A 196 -18.62 29.94 10.78
C PHE A 196 -17.52 30.73 11.51
N TYR A 197 -16.55 30.07 12.15
CA TYR A 197 -15.45 30.76 12.84
C TYR A 197 -14.54 31.55 11.88
N ILE A 198 -14.36 31.10 10.64
CA ILE A 198 -13.62 31.86 9.62
C ILE A 198 -14.36 33.17 9.31
N LEU A 199 -15.68 33.11 9.06
CA LEU A 199 -16.50 34.29 8.77
C LEU A 199 -16.66 35.20 10.00
N GLU A 200 -16.69 34.63 11.19
CA GLU A 200 -16.65 35.40 12.44
C GLU A 200 -15.31 36.10 12.59
N GLY A 201 -14.18 35.44 12.29
CA GLY A 201 -12.86 36.08 12.25
C GLY A 201 -12.80 37.24 11.26
N PHE A 202 -13.43 37.10 10.09
CA PHE A 202 -13.57 38.20 9.13
C PHE A 202 -14.29 39.41 9.73
N GLU A 203 -15.43 39.22 10.38
CA GLU A 203 -16.16 40.29 11.06
C GLU A 203 -15.36 40.90 12.22
N LYS A 204 -14.69 40.07 13.04
CA LYS A 204 -13.87 40.52 14.17
C LYS A 204 -12.67 41.36 13.74
N SER A 205 -12.14 41.15 12.54
CA SER A 205 -11.04 41.96 12.00
C SER A 205 -11.37 43.45 11.86
N VAL A 206 -12.67 43.81 11.85
CA VAL A 206 -13.16 45.18 11.70
C VAL A 206 -13.97 45.67 12.91
N THR A 207 -14.39 44.77 13.82
CA THR A 207 -15.20 45.12 15.00
C THR A 207 -14.52 44.89 16.35
N ASP A 208 -13.50 44.02 16.43
CA ASP A 208 -12.84 43.67 17.69
C ASP A 208 -11.62 44.56 17.98
N PRO A 209 -11.61 45.33 19.09
CA PRO A 209 -10.53 46.27 19.39
C PRO A 209 -9.17 45.64 19.68
N GLU A 210 -9.11 44.40 20.20
CA GLU A 210 -7.84 43.70 20.46
C GLU A 210 -7.26 43.15 19.16
N MET A 211 -8.10 42.52 18.33
CA MET A 211 -7.71 42.04 17.00
C MET A 211 -7.26 43.20 16.10
N LEU A 212 -7.95 44.35 16.15
CA LEU A 212 -7.55 45.55 15.40
C LEU A 212 -6.16 46.04 15.78
N LYS A 213 -5.84 46.11 17.08
CA LYS A 213 -4.51 46.52 17.57
C LYS A 213 -3.41 45.55 17.13
N ASP A 214 -3.68 44.25 17.18
CA ASP A 214 -2.71 43.25 16.78
C ASP A 214 -2.49 43.21 15.25
N LEU A 215 -3.55 43.37 14.45
CA LEU A 215 -3.44 43.49 12.99
C LEU A 215 -2.72 44.79 12.58
N GLU A 216 -2.92 45.88 13.31
CA GLU A 216 -2.19 47.14 13.10
C GLU A 216 -0.69 46.99 13.36
N ARG A 217 -0.30 46.28 14.43
CA ARG A 217 1.10 45.97 14.74
C ARG A 217 1.79 45.18 13.62
N ILE A 218 1.10 44.20 13.02
CA ILE A 218 1.66 43.38 11.92
C ILE A 218 1.95 44.25 10.71
N VAL A 219 0.97 45.06 10.27
CA VAL A 219 1.14 45.97 9.13
C VAL A 219 2.23 46.99 9.38
N GLN A 220 2.33 47.55 10.60
CA GLN A 220 3.42 48.44 10.99
C GLN A 220 4.78 47.74 10.97
N SER A 221 4.85 46.48 11.40
CA SER A 221 6.09 45.69 11.36
C SER A 221 6.55 45.34 9.93
N GLN A 222 5.62 45.15 8.99
CA GLN A 222 5.90 44.96 7.57
C GLN A 222 6.37 46.28 6.93
N ALA A 223 5.75 47.41 7.27
CA ALA A 223 6.16 48.73 6.83
C ALA A 223 7.54 49.15 7.39
N HIS A 224 7.89 48.80 8.63
CA HIS A 224 9.22 49.04 9.20
C HIS A 224 10.32 48.14 8.61
N ARG A 225 9.99 46.92 8.16
CA ARG A 225 10.93 46.07 7.40
C ARG A 225 11.28 46.68 6.05
N ARG A 226 10.31 47.34 5.40
CA ARG A 226 10.51 48.10 4.14
C ARG A 226 11.52 49.24 4.29
N GLU A 227 11.51 49.99 5.40
CA GLU A 227 12.50 51.05 5.67
C GLU A 227 13.90 50.50 6.00
N LYS A 228 14.00 49.30 6.59
CA LYS A 228 15.28 48.65 6.87
C LYS A 228 15.92 47.98 5.65
N LEU A 229 15.14 47.55 4.66
CA LEU A 229 15.66 46.83 3.48
C LEU A 229 16.33 47.72 2.41
N GLU A 230 16.18 49.06 2.48
CA GLU A 230 16.94 49.97 1.62
C GLU A 230 18.42 50.10 2.03
N HIS A 231 18.80 49.54 3.19
CA HIS A 231 20.20 49.36 3.57
C HIS A 231 20.45 47.96 4.12
N THR A 232 21.21 47.18 3.34
CA THR A 232 21.91 45.93 3.69
C THR A 232 21.18 44.65 3.25
N VAL A 233 21.81 43.98 2.28
CA VAL A 233 21.54 42.60 1.85
C VAL A 233 22.33 41.64 2.75
N THR A 234 21.80 40.42 2.85
CA THR A 234 22.31 39.18 3.47
C THR A 234 21.82 38.96 4.90
N HIS A 235 20.98 37.94 5.08
CA HIS A 235 21.12 37.02 6.20
C HIS A 235 20.69 35.62 5.79
N GLU A 236 21.62 34.70 6.08
CA GLU A 236 21.53 33.26 6.04
C GLU A 236 20.72 32.72 7.24
N HIS A 237 20.39 31.44 7.15
CA HIS A 237 19.57 30.63 8.06
C HIS A 237 19.94 30.73 9.56
N GLU A 238 18.92 30.86 10.42
CA GLU A 238 19.08 30.84 11.88
C GLU A 238 19.17 29.40 12.43
N GLU A 239 20.31 29.08 13.06
CA GLU A 239 20.49 27.98 14.01
C GLU A 239 20.24 28.48 15.45
N ILE A 240 19.80 27.60 16.35
CA ILE A 240 19.56 27.92 17.78
C ILE A 240 20.90 28.26 18.46
N GLU A 241 21.10 29.54 18.80
CA GLU A 241 22.39 30.07 19.30
C GLU A 241 22.61 29.82 20.82
N PHE A 242 21.53 29.67 21.63
CA PHE A 242 21.61 29.57 23.10
C PHE A 242 20.91 28.33 23.68
N LYS A 243 21.65 27.52 24.46
CA LYS A 243 21.26 26.15 24.88
C LYS A 243 20.38 26.05 26.11
N TYR A 244 20.45 26.99 27.04
CA TYR A 244 19.75 26.91 28.32
C TYR A 244 18.69 27.99 28.47
N CYS A 245 17.45 27.59 28.75
CA CYS A 245 16.43 28.48 29.28
C CYS A 245 16.67 28.66 30.78
N THR A 246 16.91 29.90 31.21
CA THR A 246 17.23 30.24 32.59
C THR A 246 16.19 31.18 33.16
N GLU A 247 15.39 30.67 34.10
CA GLU A 247 14.36 31.41 34.82
C GLU A 247 14.67 31.47 36.32
N PHE A 248 14.46 32.62 36.95
CA PHE A 248 14.61 32.77 38.40
C PHE A 248 13.89 34.03 38.89
N ILE A 249 13.75 34.15 40.22
CA ILE A 249 13.18 35.33 40.87
C ILE A 249 14.20 35.89 41.88
N ILE A 250 14.42 37.20 41.82
CA ILE A 250 15.18 38.00 42.79
C ILE A 250 14.20 38.51 43.85
N GLU A 251 14.44 38.26 45.13
CA GLU A 251 13.66 38.76 46.26
C GLU A 251 13.93 40.24 46.59
N ALA A 252 14.08 41.04 45.55
CA ALA A 252 14.20 42.49 45.62
C ALA A 252 13.56 43.10 44.37
N GLY A 253 13.06 44.32 44.53
CA GLY A 253 12.42 45.08 43.44
C GLY A 253 12.62 46.57 43.56
N ASN A 254 13.52 46.99 44.45
CA ASN A 254 13.92 48.35 44.75
C ASN A 254 15.31 48.67 44.17
N PHE A 255 15.59 48.14 42.98
CA PHE A 255 16.80 48.42 42.21
C PHE A 255 16.41 48.86 40.80
N ASP A 256 17.33 49.53 40.10
CA ASP A 256 17.11 49.99 38.74
C ASP A 256 17.04 48.81 37.77
N LEU A 257 15.83 48.58 37.23
CA LEU A 257 15.57 47.46 36.33
C LEU A 257 16.30 47.60 34.99
N GLU A 258 16.49 48.82 34.50
CA GLU A 258 17.13 49.05 33.21
C GLU A 258 18.66 48.89 33.30
N ASP A 259 19.26 49.30 34.43
CA ASP A 259 20.66 48.98 34.74
C ASP A 259 20.89 47.46 34.80
N TYR A 260 20.04 46.72 35.53
CA TYR A 260 20.12 45.26 35.61
C TYR A 260 19.96 44.58 34.24
N LYS A 261 18.97 45.00 33.43
CA LYS A 261 18.81 44.46 32.07
C LYS A 261 20.04 44.72 31.21
N SER A 262 20.63 45.91 31.28
CA SER A 262 21.82 46.26 30.50
C SER A 262 23.03 45.39 30.84
N GLN A 263 23.15 44.94 32.09
CA GLN A 263 24.23 44.06 32.54
C GLN A 263 24.02 42.60 32.10
N VAL A 264 22.77 42.16 31.90
CA VAL A 264 22.44 40.75 31.62
C VAL A 264 22.19 40.48 30.13
N ILE A 265 21.74 41.48 29.36
CA ILE A 265 21.38 41.33 27.95
C ILE A 265 22.55 40.86 27.06
N GLY A 266 23.80 41.13 27.46
CA GLY A 266 24.99 40.67 26.73
C GLY A 266 25.30 39.18 26.89
N TYR A 267 24.58 38.45 27.75
CA TYR A 267 24.84 37.04 28.03
C TYR A 267 23.86 36.08 27.34
N GLY A 268 22.87 36.57 26.60
CA GLY A 268 21.85 35.71 25.99
C GLY A 268 20.79 36.47 25.19
N ASP A 269 19.85 35.73 24.61
CA ASP A 269 18.69 36.29 23.91
C ASP A 269 17.40 36.22 24.76
N SER A 270 16.34 36.84 24.25
CA SER A 270 14.98 36.71 24.80
C SER A 270 14.86 37.06 26.29
N LEU A 271 15.65 38.04 26.76
CA LEU A 271 15.60 38.53 28.14
C LEU A 271 14.25 39.16 28.45
N VAL A 272 13.48 38.52 29.33
CA VAL A 272 12.23 39.05 29.88
C VAL A 272 12.41 39.27 31.38
N CYS A 273 12.18 40.50 31.83
CA CYS A 273 12.17 40.84 33.26
C CYS A 273 10.87 41.51 33.66
N ALA A 274 10.25 41.04 34.75
CA ALA A 274 9.05 41.62 35.34
C ALA A 274 9.32 41.99 36.81
N GLN A 275 9.22 43.27 37.16
CA GLN A 275 9.54 43.80 38.49
C GLN A 275 8.28 44.28 39.23
N THR A 276 8.21 43.96 40.53
CA THR A 276 7.27 44.49 41.52
C THR A 276 8.07 45.14 42.65
N PRO A 277 7.48 45.92 43.57
CA PRO A 277 8.24 46.56 44.66
C PRO A 277 9.02 45.62 45.59
N LYS A 278 8.73 44.31 45.57
CA LYS A 278 9.36 43.31 46.46
C LYS A 278 10.11 42.19 45.73
N LYS A 279 9.89 42.00 44.43
CA LYS A 279 10.44 40.86 43.67
C LYS A 279 10.63 41.21 42.20
N THR A 280 11.62 40.61 41.56
CA THR A 280 11.87 40.70 40.10
C THR A 280 12.00 39.30 39.52
N LYS A 281 11.16 38.93 38.54
CA LYS A 281 11.29 37.67 37.78
C LYS A 281 12.14 37.93 36.54
N THR A 282 13.07 37.02 36.24
CA THR A 282 13.90 37.04 35.03
C THR A 282 13.79 35.73 34.27
N HIS A 283 13.67 35.80 32.95
CA HIS A 283 13.80 34.71 31.98
C HIS A 283 14.81 35.14 30.92
N ILE A 284 15.79 34.30 30.60
CA ILE A 284 16.75 34.54 29.51
C ILE A 284 17.20 33.21 28.90
N HIS A 285 17.43 33.16 27.58
CA HIS A 285 18.12 32.04 26.97
C HIS A 285 19.61 32.35 26.89
N THR A 286 20.44 31.52 27.52
CA THR A 286 21.87 31.77 27.65
C THR A 286 22.68 30.48 27.60
N ASN A 287 23.93 30.55 27.14
CA ASN A 287 24.89 29.46 27.28
C ASN A 287 25.62 29.49 28.64
N ASN A 288 25.45 30.56 29.42
CA ASN A 288 26.17 30.80 30.66
C ASN A 288 25.23 31.18 31.82
N PRO A 289 24.31 30.29 32.23
CA PRO A 289 23.33 30.56 33.30
C PRO A 289 23.97 31.03 34.62
N GLY A 290 25.17 30.52 34.94
CA GLY A 290 25.90 30.88 36.16
C GLY A 290 26.26 32.37 36.25
N LEU A 291 26.67 32.99 35.13
CA LEU A 291 27.05 34.42 35.11
C LEU A 291 25.83 35.32 35.31
N VAL A 292 24.71 34.95 34.69
CA VAL A 292 23.44 35.66 34.86
C VAL A 292 22.97 35.61 36.31
N LEU A 293 23.04 34.44 36.95
CA LEU A 293 22.69 34.25 38.35
C LEU A 293 23.64 35.01 39.29
N GLU A 294 24.93 35.09 38.98
CA GLU A 294 25.91 35.84 39.78
C GLU A 294 25.64 37.35 39.77
N ILE A 295 25.27 37.90 38.61
CA ILE A 295 24.85 39.32 38.49
C ILE A 295 23.57 39.56 39.29
N ALA A 296 22.57 38.69 39.13
CA ALA A 296 21.30 38.80 39.84
C ALA A 296 21.43 38.66 41.37
N GLY A 297 22.32 37.79 41.84
CA GLY A 297 22.55 37.54 43.27
C GLY A 297 23.12 38.74 44.03
N LYS A 298 23.72 39.72 43.33
CA LYS A 298 24.17 40.99 43.93
C LYS A 298 23.02 41.92 44.31
N LEU A 299 21.84 41.71 43.72
CA LEU A 299 20.66 42.57 43.89
C LEU A 299 19.69 42.06 44.96
N GLY A 300 19.77 40.78 45.33
CA GLY A 300 18.95 40.16 46.37
C GLY A 300 19.06 38.63 46.37
N ASN A 301 18.39 37.98 47.33
CA ASN A 301 18.34 36.51 47.38
C ASN A 301 17.62 35.96 46.15
N LEU A 302 18.16 34.89 45.57
CA LEU A 302 17.55 34.21 44.42
C LEU A 302 16.70 33.03 44.89
N ASN A 303 15.47 32.95 44.40
CA ASN A 303 14.58 31.80 44.60
C ASN A 303 13.98 31.35 43.26
N HIS A 304 13.37 30.15 43.26
CA HIS A 304 12.77 29.55 42.06
C HIS A 304 13.69 29.50 40.83
N ILE A 305 14.99 29.20 41.04
CA ILE A 305 15.96 29.04 39.96
C ILE A 305 15.64 27.77 39.17
N LYS A 306 15.47 27.91 37.86
CA LYS A 306 15.16 26.87 36.89
C LYS A 306 16.09 27.05 35.70
N ILE A 307 16.97 26.07 35.47
CA ILE A 307 17.88 26.02 34.33
C ILE A 307 17.55 24.76 33.55
N GLU A 308 17.03 24.91 32.34
CA GLU A 308 16.62 23.80 31.49
C GLU A 308 17.46 23.79 30.23
N ASN A 309 18.12 22.67 29.96
CA ASN A 309 18.75 22.44 28.66
C ASN A 309 17.63 22.14 27.66
N MET A 310 17.39 23.11 26.77
CA MET A 310 16.32 23.04 25.78
C MET A 310 16.53 21.88 24.78
N GLU A 311 17.76 21.34 24.66
CA GLU A 311 18.07 20.16 23.84
C GLU A 311 17.72 18.82 24.54
N ILE A 312 17.87 18.72 25.87
CA ILE A 312 17.76 17.44 26.60
C ILE A 312 16.31 17.14 27.03
N GLN A 313 15.50 18.17 27.27
CA GLN A 313 14.12 18.03 27.77
C GLN A 313 13.19 17.27 26.80
N HIS A 314 13.63 17.10 25.54
CA HIS A 314 12.94 16.36 24.49
C HIS A 314 13.32 14.86 24.41
N SER A 315 14.12 14.34 25.34
CA SER A 315 14.69 12.98 25.26
C SER A 315 14.36 12.10 26.48
N GLY A 316 13.47 11.11 26.31
CA GLY A 316 13.09 10.20 27.40
C GLY A 316 12.46 8.87 26.96
N LEU A 317 13.28 7.92 26.48
CA LEU A 317 13.24 6.45 26.63
C LEU A 317 13.97 5.79 25.44
N MET A 318 14.83 4.78 25.69
CA MET A 318 15.90 4.31 24.80
C MET A 318 15.45 3.41 23.61
N PRO A 319 15.83 3.75 22.36
CA PRO A 319 15.89 2.82 21.22
C PRO A 319 17.32 2.72 20.61
N SER A 320 17.45 1.89 19.56
CA SER A 320 18.71 1.41 18.94
C SER A 320 19.58 2.54 18.34
N GLU A 321 20.85 2.24 18.02
CA GLU A 321 21.83 3.23 17.51
C GLU A 321 21.39 3.91 16.20
N ILE A 322 20.63 3.22 15.34
CA ILE A 322 20.01 3.77 14.12
C ILE A 322 18.88 4.75 14.48
N THR A 323 18.04 4.37 15.45
CA THR A 323 16.92 5.19 15.93
C THR A 323 17.43 6.50 16.57
N ARG A 324 18.58 6.47 17.26
CA ARG A 324 19.20 7.66 17.87
C ARG A 324 19.70 8.69 16.86
N GLU A 325 20.26 8.29 15.72
CA GLU A 325 20.72 9.25 14.71
C GLU A 325 19.55 9.86 13.92
N MET A 326 18.47 9.10 13.73
CA MET A 326 17.29 9.52 12.99
C MET A 326 16.39 10.45 13.83
N GLU A 327 16.17 10.15 15.12
CA GLU A 327 15.47 11.03 16.07
C GLU A 327 16.23 12.35 16.30
N LYS A 328 17.57 12.32 16.32
CA LYS A 328 18.43 13.52 16.44
C LYS A 328 18.31 14.49 15.26
N SER A 329 17.83 14.03 14.10
CA SER A 329 17.77 14.84 12.88
C SER A 329 16.43 15.56 12.66
N GLY A 330 15.40 15.25 13.47
CA GLY A 330 14.05 15.79 13.28
C GLY A 330 13.40 15.41 11.94
N ARG A 331 13.96 14.43 11.22
CA ARG A 331 13.49 14.06 9.88
C ARG A 331 12.28 13.13 9.98
N ASN A 332 11.13 13.64 9.58
CA ASN A 332 9.91 12.85 9.41
C ASN A 332 9.97 11.91 8.19
N ILE A 333 11.04 11.96 7.40
CA ILE A 333 11.19 11.18 6.16
C ILE A 333 12.39 10.23 6.28
N ILE A 334 12.15 8.96 6.01
CA ILE A 334 13.14 7.88 6.06
C ILE A 334 13.24 7.29 4.66
N VAL A 335 14.45 7.21 4.11
CA VAL A 335 14.68 6.71 2.75
C VAL A 335 15.76 5.64 2.78
N ARG A 336 15.55 4.52 2.10
CA ARG A 336 16.59 3.50 1.91
C ARG A 336 17.75 4.06 1.09
N ASN A 337 18.98 3.67 1.43
CA ASN A 337 20.17 4.05 0.68
C ASN A 337 20.09 3.66 -0.81
N GLU A 338 19.58 2.46 -1.10
CA GLU A 338 19.26 2.02 -2.47
C GLU A 338 17.78 2.29 -2.77
N ASN A 339 17.51 3.44 -3.40
CA ASN A 339 16.14 3.90 -3.72
C ASN A 339 15.88 4.11 -5.23
N SER A 340 16.77 3.62 -6.09
CA SER A 340 16.64 3.60 -7.55
C SER A 340 16.22 2.20 -8.02
N VAL A 341 14.96 1.87 -7.80
CA VAL A 341 14.34 0.59 -8.15
C VAL A 341 13.30 0.80 -9.27
N PRO A 342 12.89 -0.24 -10.02
CA PRO A 342 11.89 -0.08 -11.08
C PRO A 342 10.58 0.56 -10.57
N VAL A 343 10.09 0.11 -9.41
CA VAL A 343 8.91 0.66 -8.73
C VAL A 343 9.25 0.89 -7.26
N ALA A 344 9.18 2.15 -6.81
CA ALA A 344 9.38 2.51 -5.42
C ALA A 344 8.07 2.47 -4.63
N PHE A 345 8.15 2.14 -3.34
CA PHE A 345 7.00 2.18 -2.42
C PHE A 345 7.26 3.24 -1.36
N LEU A 346 6.44 4.29 -1.34
CA LEU A 346 6.42 5.33 -0.32
C LEU A 346 5.23 5.07 0.61
N ALA A 347 5.50 4.70 1.86
CA ALA A 347 4.46 4.47 2.85
C ALA A 347 4.38 5.61 3.86
N ILE A 348 3.18 5.91 4.33
CA ILE A 348 2.98 6.85 5.44
C ILE A 348 2.72 6.03 6.71
N VAL A 349 3.39 6.30 7.82
CA VAL A 349 3.30 5.48 9.06
C VAL A 349 3.23 6.34 10.32
N ASP A 350 2.67 5.83 11.42
CA ASP A 350 2.42 6.65 12.61
C ASP A 350 3.69 7.04 13.36
N ASN A 351 4.72 6.20 13.35
CA ASN A 351 5.91 6.40 14.17
C ASN A 351 7.16 5.72 13.60
N HIS A 352 8.31 6.04 14.18
CA HIS A 352 9.60 5.51 13.76
C HIS A 352 9.70 3.97 13.81
N LYS A 353 9.09 3.30 14.80
CA LYS A 353 9.16 1.83 14.89
C LYS A 353 8.40 1.14 13.75
N LEU A 354 7.25 1.68 13.36
CA LEU A 354 6.55 1.23 12.17
C LEU A 354 7.34 1.55 10.91
N ALA A 355 8.04 2.69 10.88
CA ALA A 355 8.91 3.01 9.76
C ALA A 355 10.04 2.00 9.60
N GLU A 356 10.70 1.59 10.70
CA GLU A 356 11.71 0.52 10.71
C GLU A 356 11.13 -0.77 10.12
N LEU A 357 9.98 -1.23 10.59
CA LEU A 357 9.29 -2.42 10.09
C LEU A 357 9.03 -2.34 8.57
N PHE A 358 8.48 -1.23 8.10
CA PHE A 358 8.16 -1.04 6.68
C PHE A 358 9.43 -1.00 5.83
N ILE A 359 10.47 -0.30 6.28
CA ILE A 359 11.76 -0.26 5.60
C ILE A 359 12.37 -1.66 5.55
N GLU A 360 12.37 -2.44 6.63
CA GLU A 360 12.88 -3.82 6.66
C GLU A 360 12.14 -4.72 5.65
N ASP A 361 10.81 -4.65 5.63
CA ASP A 361 9.95 -5.45 4.73
C ASP A 361 9.97 -4.95 3.28
N GLY A 362 10.61 -3.81 3.03
CA GLY A 362 11.05 -3.39 1.70
C GLY A 362 10.37 -2.15 1.14
N ALA A 363 9.80 -1.29 1.97
CA ALA A 363 9.44 0.07 1.55
C ALA A 363 10.71 0.81 1.09
N THR A 364 10.56 1.64 0.05
CA THR A 364 11.67 2.45 -0.48
C THR A 364 11.89 3.69 0.39
N ALA A 365 10.77 4.30 0.80
CA ALA A 365 10.76 5.43 1.70
C ALA A 365 9.52 5.37 2.60
N VAL A 366 9.62 6.03 3.73
CA VAL A 366 8.55 6.17 4.70
C VAL A 366 8.46 7.62 5.16
N LEU A 367 7.25 8.17 5.16
CA LEU A 367 6.92 9.45 5.77
C LEU A 367 6.19 9.19 7.09
N ILE A 368 6.63 9.83 8.16
CA ILE A 368 6.00 9.72 9.47
C ILE A 368 4.85 10.73 9.53
N GLY A 369 3.66 10.20 9.73
CA GLY A 369 2.40 10.93 9.78
C GLY A 369 1.29 9.92 10.07
N GLY A 370 0.45 10.22 11.06
CA GLY A 370 -0.54 9.27 11.58
C GLY A 370 -1.92 9.89 11.72
N GLN A 371 -2.84 9.14 12.32
CA GLN A 371 -4.23 9.58 12.44
C GLN A 371 -4.42 10.93 13.17
N THR A 372 -3.53 11.27 14.10
CA THR A 372 -3.55 12.56 14.84
C THR A 372 -2.56 13.59 14.31
N GLN A 373 -1.75 13.23 13.31
CA GLN A 373 -0.76 14.09 12.67
C GLN A 373 -0.75 13.80 11.18
N ASN A 374 -1.84 14.16 10.49
CA ASN A 374 -1.92 13.96 9.05
C ASN A 374 -0.85 14.83 8.36
N PRO A 375 0.00 14.23 7.49
CA PRO A 375 0.95 15.01 6.72
C PRO A 375 0.22 15.96 5.77
N SER A 376 0.82 17.12 5.54
CA SER A 376 0.37 18.07 4.54
C SER A 376 0.75 17.62 3.11
N VAL A 377 0.22 18.32 2.10
CA VAL A 377 0.65 18.13 0.71
C VAL A 377 2.15 18.37 0.57
N ALA A 378 2.68 19.41 1.22
CA ALA A 378 4.11 19.74 1.18
C ALA A 378 4.99 18.62 1.79
N ASP A 379 4.57 18.03 2.90
CA ASP A 379 5.30 16.92 3.55
C ASP A 379 5.40 15.70 2.61
N ILE A 380 4.32 15.41 1.88
CA ILE A 380 4.26 14.29 0.92
C ILE A 380 5.12 14.60 -0.31
N GLU A 381 5.07 15.82 -0.85
CA GLU A 381 5.93 16.27 -1.95
C GLU A 381 7.41 16.21 -1.59
N GLU A 382 7.76 16.62 -0.37
CA GLU A 382 9.13 16.50 0.11
C GLU A 382 9.56 15.03 0.13
N ALA A 383 8.74 14.13 0.67
CA ALA A 383 9.05 12.70 0.69
C ALA A 383 9.22 12.10 -0.72
N ILE A 384 8.36 12.50 -1.66
CA ILE A 384 8.46 12.11 -3.09
C ILE A 384 9.78 12.62 -3.68
N SER A 385 10.19 13.85 -3.38
CA SER A 385 11.40 14.47 -3.94
C SER A 385 12.68 13.68 -3.59
N LYS A 386 12.73 13.05 -2.40
CA LYS A 386 13.88 12.27 -1.93
C LYS A 386 14.02 10.89 -2.58
N ILE A 387 13.04 10.42 -3.36
CA ILE A 387 13.05 9.11 -4.00
C ILE A 387 13.63 9.21 -5.41
N ASN A 388 14.67 8.45 -5.75
CA ASN A 388 15.28 8.54 -7.09
C ASN A 388 14.51 7.81 -8.21
N SER A 389 13.59 6.91 -7.85
CA SER A 389 12.79 6.13 -8.82
C SER A 389 11.73 7.00 -9.52
N ARG A 390 11.44 6.70 -10.80
CA ARG A 390 10.40 7.40 -11.58
C ARG A 390 8.99 6.91 -11.30
N GLU A 391 8.81 5.61 -11.07
CA GLU A 391 7.53 5.02 -10.72
C GLU A 391 7.43 4.86 -9.20
N ILE A 392 6.40 5.43 -8.58
CA ILE A 392 6.18 5.40 -7.13
C ILE A 392 4.76 4.92 -6.84
N VAL A 393 4.63 3.96 -5.93
CA VAL A 393 3.37 3.60 -5.29
C VAL A 393 3.31 4.28 -3.93
N LEU A 394 2.37 5.18 -3.76
CA LEU A 394 2.12 5.91 -2.52
C LEU A 394 1.04 5.18 -1.70
N LEU A 395 1.35 4.90 -0.43
CA LEU A 395 0.49 4.14 0.50
C LEU A 395 0.09 4.99 1.71
N PRO A 396 -1.07 5.66 1.68
CA PRO A 396 -1.65 6.30 2.85
C PRO A 396 -1.97 5.28 3.96
N ASN A 397 -1.86 5.65 5.23
CA ASN A 397 -2.24 4.74 6.32
C ASN A 397 -3.65 4.97 6.87
N ASN A 398 -4.35 6.01 6.40
CA ASN A 398 -5.72 6.29 6.80
C ASN A 398 -6.42 7.15 5.73
N LYS A 399 -7.76 7.20 5.81
CA LYS A 399 -8.61 7.88 4.81
C LYS A 399 -8.39 9.40 4.71
N ASN A 400 -7.94 10.07 5.78
CA ASN A 400 -7.78 11.53 5.81
C ASN A 400 -6.56 11.98 5.00
N ILE A 401 -5.64 11.07 4.66
CA ILE A 401 -4.41 11.37 3.92
C ILE A 401 -4.59 11.21 2.41
N ILE A 402 -5.58 10.43 1.96
CA ILE A 402 -5.76 10.07 0.55
C ILE A 402 -5.88 11.31 -0.36
N SER A 403 -6.60 12.34 0.06
CA SER A 403 -6.78 13.56 -0.73
C SER A 403 -5.46 14.34 -0.89
N ALA A 404 -4.72 14.54 0.21
CA ALA A 404 -3.40 15.19 0.17
C ALA A 404 -2.40 14.38 -0.68
N ALA A 405 -2.44 13.05 -0.56
CA ALA A 405 -1.66 12.11 -1.34
C ALA A 405 -1.94 12.22 -2.85
N LYS A 406 -3.20 12.33 -3.26
CA LYS A 406 -3.59 12.51 -4.67
C LYS A 406 -3.14 13.86 -5.22
N ILE A 407 -3.30 14.94 -4.45
CA ILE A 407 -2.85 16.28 -4.85
C ILE A 407 -1.33 16.30 -5.05
N ALA A 408 -0.56 15.74 -4.10
CA ALA A 408 0.90 15.64 -4.23
C ALA A 408 1.32 14.76 -5.41
N ALA A 409 0.56 13.70 -5.72
CA ALA A 409 0.80 12.85 -6.88
C ALA A 409 0.57 13.58 -8.21
N GLU A 410 -0.52 14.37 -8.33
CA GLU A 410 -0.86 15.13 -9.53
C GLU A 410 0.13 16.26 -9.83
N ARG A 411 0.77 16.83 -8.79
CA ARG A 411 1.75 17.92 -8.90
C ARG A 411 3.17 17.45 -9.19
N SER A 412 3.45 16.17 -9.03
CA SER A 412 4.78 15.59 -9.20
C SER A 412 5.08 15.27 -10.67
N ASP A 413 6.32 15.54 -11.12
CA ASP A 413 6.82 15.14 -12.45
C ASP A 413 7.08 13.61 -12.58
N LYS A 414 6.94 12.86 -11.49
CA LYS A 414 7.10 11.40 -11.43
C LYS A 414 5.78 10.66 -11.64
N GLU A 415 5.85 9.41 -12.07
CA GLU A 415 4.66 8.56 -12.22
C GLU A 415 4.25 7.99 -10.87
N ILE A 416 3.23 8.60 -10.24
CA ILE A 416 2.78 8.23 -8.90
C ILE A 416 1.40 7.59 -8.94
N ALA A 417 1.32 6.33 -8.49
CA ALA A 417 0.07 5.64 -8.25
C ALA A 417 -0.27 5.67 -6.75
N VAL A 418 -1.36 6.35 -6.39
CA VAL A 418 -1.88 6.31 -5.02
C VAL A 418 -2.74 5.07 -4.86
N LEU A 419 -2.26 4.08 -4.11
CA LEU A 419 -3.08 2.94 -3.71
C LEU A 419 -3.78 3.31 -2.40
N GLU A 420 -5.11 3.43 -2.45
CA GLU A 420 -5.96 3.91 -1.36
C GLU A 420 -6.07 2.92 -0.18
N THR A 421 -4.95 2.62 0.46
CA THR A 421 -4.93 1.94 1.76
C THR A 421 -5.50 2.86 2.82
N THR A 422 -6.29 2.29 3.73
CA THR A 422 -7.11 3.03 4.71
C THR A 422 -6.75 2.70 6.15
N SER A 423 -5.77 1.82 6.35
CA SER A 423 -5.24 1.45 7.66
C SER A 423 -3.76 1.14 7.57
N MET A 424 -3.07 1.17 8.73
CA MET A 424 -1.63 0.93 8.81
C MET A 424 -1.21 -0.41 8.19
N LEU A 425 -1.90 -1.49 8.54
CA LEU A 425 -1.48 -2.83 8.14
C LEU A 425 -1.88 -3.21 6.71
N GLU A 426 -2.80 -2.49 6.07
CA GLU A 426 -3.02 -2.61 4.63
C GLU A 426 -1.79 -2.14 3.84
N GLY A 427 -1.21 -0.99 4.21
CA GLY A 427 0.04 -0.50 3.63
C GLY A 427 1.19 -1.48 3.84
N HIS A 428 1.31 -2.04 5.04
CA HIS A 428 2.32 -3.05 5.36
C HIS A 428 2.18 -4.31 4.50
N TYR A 429 0.94 -4.80 4.35
CA TYR A 429 0.63 -5.96 3.51
C TYR A 429 1.06 -5.73 2.06
N VAL A 430 0.82 -4.53 1.51
CA VAL A 430 1.23 -4.17 0.15
C VAL A 430 2.75 -4.19 0.00
N VAL A 431 3.49 -3.58 0.93
CA VAL A 431 4.96 -3.57 0.91
C VAL A 431 5.54 -4.99 0.91
N LYS A 432 5.05 -5.84 1.82
CA LYS A 432 5.49 -7.23 1.95
C LYS A 432 5.19 -8.07 0.71
N ASN A 433 4.09 -7.75 0.01
CA ASN A 433 3.64 -8.46 -1.19
C ASN A 433 3.90 -7.67 -2.49
N LYS A 434 4.84 -6.71 -2.48
CA LYS A 434 5.13 -5.80 -3.62
C LYS A 434 5.52 -6.45 -4.96
N LYS A 435 5.76 -7.76 -4.97
CA LYS A 435 6.02 -8.54 -6.19
C LYS A 435 4.73 -8.95 -6.92
N GLU A 436 3.58 -8.87 -6.24
CA GLU A 436 2.27 -9.14 -6.82
C GLU A 436 1.80 -7.92 -7.65
N GLY A 437 0.98 -8.17 -8.68
CA GLY A 437 0.43 -7.09 -9.50
C GLY A 437 -0.61 -6.26 -8.74
N MET A 438 -0.75 -4.98 -9.09
CA MET A 438 -1.62 -4.02 -8.39
C MET A 438 -3.09 -4.50 -8.30
N THR A 439 -3.65 -5.02 -9.39
CA THR A 439 -5.01 -5.59 -9.41
C THR A 439 -5.17 -6.75 -8.41
N SER A 440 -4.14 -7.59 -8.26
CA SER A 440 -4.14 -8.67 -7.29
C SER A 440 -4.12 -8.10 -5.88
N LEU A 441 -3.20 -7.16 -5.60
CA LEU A 441 -3.09 -6.50 -4.29
C LEU A 441 -4.42 -5.85 -3.88
N THR A 442 -5.07 -5.08 -4.75
CA THR A 442 -6.38 -4.47 -4.47
C THR A 442 -7.46 -5.52 -4.18
N SER A 443 -7.47 -6.64 -4.91
CA SER A 443 -8.37 -7.77 -4.61
C SER A 443 -8.08 -8.41 -3.26
N HIS A 444 -6.80 -8.52 -2.88
CA HIS A 444 -6.38 -9.09 -1.61
C HIS A 444 -6.85 -8.21 -0.43
N LEU A 445 -6.64 -6.88 -0.53
CA LEU A 445 -7.04 -5.93 0.50
C LEU A 445 -8.56 -6.03 0.80
N LYS A 446 -9.40 -6.22 -0.24
CA LYS A 446 -10.85 -6.34 -0.09
C LYS A 446 -11.33 -7.58 0.68
N ARG A 447 -10.57 -8.68 0.65
CA ARG A 447 -10.95 -9.95 1.31
C ARG A 447 -10.29 -10.14 2.69
N ASN A 448 -9.23 -9.40 2.96
CA ASN A 448 -8.54 -9.43 4.23
C ASN A 448 -9.25 -8.52 5.24
N PHE A 449 -8.94 -8.71 6.52
CA PHE A 449 -9.43 -7.85 7.59
C PHE A 449 -8.28 -7.08 8.21
N SER A 450 -8.33 -5.75 8.12
CA SER A 450 -7.56 -4.85 8.95
C SER A 450 -8.41 -4.43 10.15
N ILE A 451 -7.86 -4.61 11.34
CA ILE A 451 -8.55 -4.38 12.60
C ILE A 451 -7.73 -3.38 13.40
N GLU A 452 -8.36 -2.30 13.83
CA GLU A 452 -7.77 -1.27 14.67
C GLU A 452 -8.55 -1.22 15.98
N ILE A 453 -7.86 -1.43 17.11
CA ILE A 453 -8.48 -1.46 18.43
C ILE A 453 -8.05 -0.21 19.20
N THR A 454 -9.03 0.50 19.75
CA THR A 454 -8.82 1.69 20.60
C THR A 454 -9.86 1.76 21.72
N GLN A 455 -9.73 2.76 22.58
CA GLN A 455 -10.66 3.04 23.67
C GLN A 455 -11.55 4.24 23.29
N ALA A 456 -12.84 4.11 23.54
CA ALA A 456 -13.80 5.17 23.33
C ALA A 456 -13.57 6.32 24.30
N VAL A 457 -13.49 7.56 23.81
CA VAL A 457 -13.25 8.76 24.63
C VAL A 457 -14.55 9.49 25.05
N ARG A 458 -15.70 9.03 24.56
CA ARG A 458 -17.01 9.64 24.79
C ARG A 458 -18.14 8.62 24.60
N ASP A 459 -19.30 8.94 25.15
CA ASP A 459 -20.54 8.21 24.88
C ASP A 459 -21.03 8.54 23.46
N THR A 460 -21.43 7.53 22.69
CA THR A 460 -22.01 7.72 21.36
C THR A 460 -22.81 6.50 20.91
N LYS A 461 -23.52 6.63 19.79
CA LYS A 461 -24.19 5.54 19.10
C LYS A 461 -23.69 5.45 17.66
N VAL A 462 -23.26 4.26 17.24
CA VAL A 462 -22.80 4.01 15.87
C VAL A 462 -23.58 2.83 15.29
N GLY A 463 -24.55 3.12 14.43
CA GLY A 463 -25.50 2.11 13.97
C GLY A 463 -26.32 1.60 15.15
N ASP A 464 -26.29 0.29 15.40
CA ASP A 464 -26.98 -0.32 16.54
C ASP A 464 -26.10 -0.43 17.80
N LEU A 465 -24.82 -0.07 17.72
CA LEU A 465 -23.89 -0.14 18.84
C LEU A 465 -24.00 1.11 19.72
N VAL A 466 -24.38 0.92 20.97
CA VAL A 466 -24.25 1.94 22.03
C VAL A 466 -22.87 1.80 22.66
N ILE A 467 -22.08 2.86 22.59
CA ILE A 467 -20.69 2.92 23.04
C ILE A 467 -20.63 3.90 24.20
N ALA A 468 -20.13 3.45 25.34
CA ALA A 468 -19.86 4.30 26.49
C ALA A 468 -18.38 4.73 26.51
N ASN A 469 -18.11 5.87 27.12
CA ASN A 469 -16.76 6.32 27.41
C ASN A 469 -16.00 5.26 28.21
N GLY A 470 -14.79 4.92 27.76
CA GLY A 470 -13.93 3.91 28.35
C GLY A 470 -14.13 2.50 27.77
N ASP A 471 -15.18 2.25 27.00
CA ASP A 471 -15.33 0.98 26.27
C ASP A 471 -14.19 0.78 25.27
N TYR A 472 -13.81 -0.47 25.03
CA TYR A 472 -12.92 -0.81 23.92
C TYR A 472 -13.73 -1.06 22.66
N ILE A 473 -13.26 -0.50 21.55
CA ILE A 473 -13.90 -0.61 20.24
C ILE A 473 -12.93 -1.19 19.22
N ALA A 474 -13.46 -2.03 18.32
CA ALA A 474 -12.71 -2.55 17.19
C ALA A 474 -13.31 -2.04 15.88
N MET A 475 -12.47 -1.41 15.09
CA MET A 475 -12.78 -1.02 13.72
C MET A 475 -12.27 -2.09 12.77
N VAL A 476 -13.13 -2.60 11.91
CA VAL A 476 -12.78 -3.57 10.87
C VAL A 476 -12.89 -2.87 9.53
N ASN A 477 -11.78 -2.79 8.80
CA ASN A 477 -11.64 -2.09 7.52
C ASN A 477 -12.21 -0.65 7.63
N GLY A 478 -11.81 0.07 8.69
CA GLY A 478 -12.19 1.46 8.96
C GLY A 478 -13.61 1.68 9.51
N LYS A 479 -14.37 0.62 9.83
CA LYS A 479 -15.74 0.72 10.37
C LYS A 479 -15.81 0.12 11.77
N ILE A 480 -16.34 0.87 12.74
CA ILE A 480 -16.63 0.35 14.08
C ILE A 480 -17.64 -0.80 13.96
N LYS A 481 -17.24 -1.98 14.43
CA LYS A 481 -18.03 -3.23 14.32
C LYS A 481 -18.27 -3.92 15.65
N TYR A 482 -17.34 -3.80 16.59
CA TYR A 482 -17.41 -4.49 17.87
C TYR A 482 -17.06 -3.55 19.00
N ARG A 483 -17.64 -3.83 20.17
CA ARG A 483 -17.46 -3.08 21.41
C ARG A 483 -17.52 -4.04 22.58
N GLU A 484 -16.61 -3.87 23.54
CA GLU A 484 -16.60 -4.61 24.81
C GLU A 484 -16.04 -3.74 25.94
N GLY A 485 -16.41 -4.04 27.18
CA GLY A 485 -15.88 -3.33 28.35
C GLY A 485 -14.42 -3.66 28.69
N THR A 486 -13.84 -4.72 28.10
CA THR A 486 -12.43 -5.09 28.31
C THR A 486 -11.74 -5.49 27.01
N MET A 487 -10.47 -5.15 26.89
CA MET A 487 -9.64 -5.46 25.72
C MET A 487 -9.55 -6.96 25.38
N PRO A 488 -9.34 -7.89 26.35
CA PRO A 488 -9.25 -9.31 26.03
C PRO A 488 -10.60 -9.89 25.57
N ALA A 489 -11.73 -9.36 26.08
CA ALA A 489 -13.05 -9.75 25.60
C ALA A 489 -13.25 -9.29 24.15
N LEU A 490 -12.86 -8.05 23.83
CA LEU A 490 -12.98 -7.51 22.48
C LEU A 490 -12.21 -8.36 21.46
N ILE A 491 -10.94 -8.68 21.74
CA ILE A 491 -10.12 -9.50 20.83
C ILE A 491 -10.77 -10.87 20.61
N LYS A 492 -11.30 -11.50 21.66
CA LYS A 492 -12.01 -12.79 21.54
C LYS A 492 -13.26 -12.68 20.69
N THR A 493 -14.09 -11.65 20.89
CA THR A 493 -15.30 -11.40 20.09
C THR A 493 -14.93 -11.20 18.62
N VAL A 494 -13.91 -10.39 18.34
CA VAL A 494 -13.41 -10.16 16.96
C VAL A 494 -12.92 -11.47 16.33
N TYR A 495 -12.11 -12.26 17.04
CA TYR A 495 -11.55 -13.50 16.50
C TYR A 495 -12.60 -14.59 16.31
N ALA A 496 -13.59 -14.70 17.19
CA ALA A 496 -14.67 -15.66 17.04
C ALA A 496 -15.47 -15.44 15.74
N GLU A 497 -15.61 -14.19 15.30
CA GLU A 497 -16.34 -13.82 14.09
C GLU A 497 -15.45 -13.82 12.83
N LEU A 498 -14.19 -13.36 12.93
CA LEU A 498 -13.36 -13.07 11.75
C LEU A 498 -12.28 -14.12 11.45
N VAL A 499 -11.86 -14.92 12.43
CA VAL A 499 -10.83 -15.94 12.23
C VAL A 499 -11.49 -17.28 11.91
N THR A 500 -11.56 -17.61 10.63
CA THR A 500 -12.12 -18.87 10.12
C THR A 500 -11.02 -19.87 9.78
N THR A 501 -11.39 -21.07 9.30
CA THR A 501 -10.45 -22.07 8.78
C THR A 501 -9.72 -21.62 7.50
N ASP A 502 -10.17 -20.53 6.88
CA ASP A 502 -9.55 -19.92 5.70
C ASP A 502 -8.55 -18.79 6.06
N ALA A 503 -8.40 -18.46 7.35
CA ALA A 503 -7.36 -17.53 7.81
C ALA A 503 -5.97 -18.15 7.62
N LEU A 504 -5.09 -17.44 6.89
CA LEU A 504 -3.75 -17.90 6.53
C LEU A 504 -2.69 -17.33 7.47
N ASN A 505 -2.73 -16.02 7.69
CA ASN A 505 -1.79 -15.31 8.55
C ASN A 505 -2.53 -14.29 9.41
N ILE A 506 -2.08 -14.13 10.65
CA ILE A 506 -2.51 -13.10 11.57
C ILE A 506 -1.25 -12.33 11.99
N PHE A 507 -1.26 -11.03 11.75
CA PHE A 507 -0.17 -10.14 12.16
C PHE A 507 -0.71 -9.10 13.13
N ALA A 508 -0.21 -9.09 14.36
CA ALA A 508 -0.63 -8.16 15.41
C ALA A 508 0.50 -7.17 15.75
N VAL A 509 0.20 -5.88 15.74
CA VAL A 509 1.11 -4.82 16.16
C VAL A 509 0.64 -4.21 17.47
N LYS A 510 1.51 -4.19 18.46
CA LYS A 510 1.24 -3.76 19.83
C LYS A 510 1.67 -2.32 20.05
N GLY A 511 0.73 -1.51 20.54
CA GLY A 511 0.93 -0.13 20.98
C GLY A 511 1.13 0.01 22.48
N ARG A 512 1.23 1.24 22.97
CA ARG A 512 1.46 1.51 24.40
C ARG A 512 0.32 1.05 25.31
N GLY A 513 -0.91 1.10 24.82
CA GLY A 513 -2.08 0.61 25.55
C GLY A 513 -2.27 -0.92 25.50
N ALA A 514 -1.34 -1.68 24.90
CA ALA A 514 -1.38 -3.13 24.93
C ALA A 514 -1.19 -3.66 26.37
N THR A 515 -1.99 -4.66 26.76
CA THR A 515 -1.96 -5.24 28.11
C THR A 515 -1.47 -6.67 28.10
N ALA A 516 -0.84 -7.13 29.19
CA ALA A 516 -0.37 -8.50 29.31
C ALA A 516 -1.50 -9.53 29.19
N GLU A 517 -2.69 -9.20 29.70
CA GLU A 517 -3.90 -10.02 29.62
C GLU A 517 -4.41 -10.13 28.18
N ALA A 518 -4.43 -9.02 27.43
CA ALA A 518 -4.85 -9.02 26.02
C ALA A 518 -3.83 -9.73 25.14
N ASN A 519 -2.53 -9.59 25.40
CA ASN A 519 -1.47 -10.28 24.65
C ASN A 519 -1.61 -11.80 24.71
N LYS A 520 -2.11 -12.36 25.83
CA LYS A 520 -2.34 -13.81 25.96
C LYS A 520 -3.41 -14.36 25.00
N VAL A 521 -4.26 -13.51 24.43
CA VAL A 521 -5.38 -13.92 23.56
C VAL A 521 -5.19 -13.47 22.11
N LEU A 522 -4.08 -12.80 21.77
CA LEU A 522 -3.76 -12.40 20.40
C LEU A 522 -3.35 -13.58 19.50
N ASP A 523 -2.77 -14.63 20.06
CA ASP A 523 -2.58 -15.88 19.33
C ASP A 523 -3.83 -16.76 19.51
N PRO A 524 -4.69 -16.89 18.49
CA PRO A 524 -5.91 -17.67 18.62
C PRO A 524 -5.65 -19.19 18.65
N LYS A 525 -4.44 -19.66 18.32
CA LYS A 525 -4.09 -21.09 18.19
C LYS A 525 -4.97 -21.87 17.21
N LEU A 526 -5.48 -21.20 16.16
CA LEU A 526 -6.41 -21.75 15.17
C LEU A 526 -5.74 -22.22 13.87
N GLY A 527 -4.43 -22.50 13.87
CA GLY A 527 -3.71 -23.04 12.71
C GLY A 527 -3.25 -22.01 11.66
N ALA A 528 -3.76 -20.78 11.72
CA ALA A 528 -3.20 -19.63 11.00
C ALA A 528 -1.79 -19.30 11.54
N ARG A 529 -0.89 -18.81 10.68
CA ARG A 529 0.44 -18.37 11.15
C ARG A 529 0.29 -17.06 11.91
N TYR A 530 0.80 -17.02 13.13
CA TYR A 530 0.74 -15.83 13.97
C TYR A 530 2.11 -15.14 14.05
N ARG A 531 2.12 -13.81 13.96
CA ARG A 531 3.29 -12.96 14.23
C ARG A 531 2.86 -11.71 14.98
N GLU A 532 3.76 -11.20 15.81
CA GLU A 532 3.57 -9.94 16.51
C GLU A 532 4.76 -8.99 16.39
N PHE A 533 4.52 -7.69 16.57
CA PHE A 533 5.54 -6.64 16.58
C PHE A 533 5.18 -5.54 17.59
N ASP A 534 6.17 -5.02 18.32
CA ASP A 534 5.98 -3.96 19.33
C ASP A 534 6.32 -2.58 18.75
N ALA A 535 5.30 -1.85 18.28
CA ALA A 535 5.46 -0.56 17.62
C ALA A 535 5.26 0.67 18.53
N MET A 536 4.73 0.50 19.75
CA MET A 536 4.60 1.57 20.75
C MET A 536 3.80 2.80 20.27
N GLN A 537 2.84 2.60 19.37
CA GLN A 537 1.89 3.66 18.99
C GLN A 537 1.00 4.04 20.18
N GLU A 538 0.64 5.32 20.29
CA GLU A 538 -0.06 5.88 21.46
C GLU A 538 -1.56 5.54 21.47
N ASN A 539 -2.27 5.87 20.38
CA ASN A 539 -3.73 5.88 20.36
C ASN A 539 -4.38 4.50 20.12
N TYR A 540 -3.60 3.56 19.62
CA TYR A 540 -4.10 2.26 19.17
C TYR A 540 -3.35 1.14 19.86
N PRO A 541 -3.88 0.61 20.97
CA PRO A 541 -3.35 -0.56 21.65
C PRO A 541 -2.99 -1.71 20.71
N TYR A 542 -3.80 -1.97 19.69
CA TYR A 542 -3.52 -3.01 18.69
C TYR A 542 -3.93 -2.60 17.28
N TYR A 543 -3.05 -2.90 16.32
CA TYR A 543 -3.43 -3.14 14.93
C TYR A 543 -3.36 -4.64 14.67
N ILE A 544 -4.35 -5.24 14.02
CA ILE A 544 -4.37 -6.67 13.71
C ILE A 544 -4.76 -6.84 12.24
N TYR A 545 -3.98 -7.61 11.49
CA TYR A 545 -4.27 -7.91 10.10
C TYR A 545 -4.47 -9.41 9.92
N ILE A 546 -5.61 -9.80 9.36
CA ILE A 546 -5.98 -11.19 9.07
C ILE A 546 -5.95 -11.36 7.55
N GLU A 547 -4.97 -12.13 7.08
CA GLU A 547 -4.85 -12.54 5.69
C GLU A 547 -5.72 -13.78 5.44
N ASN A 548 -6.67 -13.67 4.50
CA ASN A 548 -7.60 -14.76 4.16
C ASN A 548 -7.26 -15.41 2.82
N ARG A 549 -7.55 -16.70 2.75
CA ARG A 549 -7.50 -17.49 1.51
C ARG A 549 -8.41 -16.87 0.46
N ASP A 550 -7.95 -16.86 -0.79
CA ASP A 550 -8.78 -16.44 -1.91
C ASP A 550 -9.94 -17.45 -2.10
N PRO A 551 -11.22 -17.02 -2.05
CA PRO A 551 -12.37 -17.91 -2.21
C PRO A 551 -12.43 -18.56 -3.60
N ASN A 552 -11.84 -17.93 -4.63
CA ASN A 552 -11.78 -18.48 -5.98
C ASN A 552 -10.61 -19.44 -6.18
N LEU A 553 -9.71 -19.55 -5.20
CA LEU A 553 -8.61 -20.51 -5.26
C LEU A 553 -9.19 -21.92 -5.09
N PRO A 554 -8.84 -22.89 -5.95
CA PRO A 554 -9.21 -24.29 -5.73
C PRO A 554 -8.54 -24.86 -4.47
N GLU A 555 -9.18 -25.80 -3.79
CA GLU A 555 -8.59 -26.42 -2.59
C GLU A 555 -7.34 -27.24 -2.90
N VAL A 556 -7.24 -27.78 -4.12
CA VAL A 556 -6.15 -28.64 -4.57
C VAL A 556 -5.27 -27.89 -5.57
N ALA A 557 -3.96 -27.89 -5.37
CA ALA A 557 -3.01 -27.44 -6.39
C ALA A 557 -2.61 -28.62 -7.31
N ILE A 558 -2.51 -28.37 -8.61
CA ILE A 558 -1.91 -29.31 -9.55
C ILE A 558 -0.47 -28.89 -9.85
N VAL A 559 0.46 -29.78 -9.58
CA VAL A 559 1.88 -29.62 -9.90
C VAL A 559 2.26 -30.65 -10.96
N THR A 560 3.01 -30.24 -11.97
CA THR A 560 3.69 -31.14 -12.89
C THR A 560 5.12 -30.69 -13.13
N ASP A 561 5.84 -31.37 -14.00
CA ASP A 561 7.21 -31.01 -14.38
C ASP A 561 7.30 -30.57 -15.86
N SER A 562 8.42 -29.96 -16.23
CA SER A 562 8.60 -29.39 -17.58
C SER A 562 8.50 -30.41 -18.70
N THR A 563 8.63 -31.71 -18.39
CA THR A 563 8.47 -32.76 -19.39
C THR A 563 7.03 -33.02 -19.78
N SER A 564 6.06 -32.35 -19.15
CA SER A 564 4.65 -32.34 -19.59
C SER A 564 4.45 -31.63 -20.93
N ASP A 565 5.44 -30.86 -21.39
CA ASP A 565 5.41 -30.02 -22.60
C ASP A 565 4.29 -28.97 -22.67
N LEU A 566 3.60 -28.73 -21.55
CA LEU A 566 2.58 -27.70 -21.42
C LEU A 566 3.16 -26.30 -21.63
N ASN A 567 2.36 -25.44 -22.26
CA ASN A 567 2.63 -24.02 -22.42
C ASN A 567 1.43 -23.21 -21.93
N LYS A 568 1.55 -21.88 -21.90
CA LYS A 568 0.47 -21.00 -21.41
C LYS A 568 -0.84 -21.17 -22.20
N GLU A 569 -0.76 -21.41 -23.51
CA GLU A 569 -1.93 -21.62 -24.37
C GLU A 569 -2.70 -22.90 -24.00
N LEU A 570 -1.98 -24.00 -23.76
CA LEU A 570 -2.57 -25.29 -23.37
C LEU A 570 -3.11 -25.31 -21.94
N MET A 571 -2.51 -24.52 -21.04
CA MET A 571 -3.00 -24.39 -19.67
C MET A 571 -4.24 -23.47 -19.60
N GLY A 572 -4.34 -22.45 -20.47
CA GLY A 572 -5.44 -21.50 -20.44
C GLY A 572 -5.56 -20.84 -19.07
N ASP A 573 -6.71 -21.00 -18.43
CA ASP A 573 -7.03 -20.48 -17.09
C ASP A 573 -6.92 -21.56 -15.99
N LEU A 574 -6.23 -22.67 -16.28
CA LEU A 574 -5.93 -23.72 -15.32
C LEU A 574 -4.68 -23.35 -14.52
N ASN A 575 -4.82 -23.31 -13.21
CA ASN A 575 -3.73 -23.01 -12.28
C ASN A 575 -2.82 -24.24 -12.07
N ILE A 576 -2.00 -24.55 -13.07
CA ILE A 576 -1.02 -25.65 -13.05
C ILE A 576 0.38 -25.08 -12.80
N GLU A 577 1.07 -25.60 -11.80
CA GLU A 577 2.43 -25.21 -11.47
C GLU A 577 3.43 -26.20 -12.10
N ILE A 578 4.40 -25.69 -12.85
CA ILE A 578 5.40 -26.50 -13.55
C ILE A 578 6.76 -26.36 -12.86
N ILE A 579 7.31 -27.47 -12.36
CA ILE A 579 8.69 -27.50 -11.86
C ILE A 579 9.68 -27.81 -13.01
N PRO A 580 10.66 -26.94 -13.28
CA PRO A 580 11.56 -27.15 -14.40
C PRO A 580 12.62 -28.20 -14.09
N LEU A 581 12.80 -29.15 -15.01
CA LEU A 581 14.02 -29.97 -15.04
C LEU A 581 15.17 -29.17 -15.65
N LYS A 582 16.40 -29.68 -15.53
CA LYS A 582 17.60 -28.97 -16.00
C LYS A 582 18.28 -29.71 -17.15
N ILE A 583 18.75 -28.96 -18.14
CA ILE A 583 19.45 -29.43 -19.34
C ILE A 583 20.87 -28.86 -19.33
N LYS A 584 21.85 -29.68 -19.67
CA LYS A 584 23.24 -29.30 -19.93
C LYS A 584 23.56 -29.65 -21.38
N LEU A 585 23.75 -28.62 -22.21
CA LEU A 585 24.10 -28.77 -23.63
C LEU A 585 25.63 -28.88 -23.77
N GLU A 586 26.36 -27.84 -23.38
CA GLU A 586 27.83 -27.78 -23.47
C GLU A 586 28.43 -27.15 -22.19
N GLY A 587 29.75 -27.30 -21.98
CA GLY A 587 30.46 -26.70 -20.84
C GLY A 587 30.02 -27.30 -19.50
N ASP A 588 29.87 -26.47 -18.45
CA ASP A 588 29.41 -26.88 -17.11
C ASP A 588 28.09 -26.24 -16.66
N ARG A 589 27.43 -25.49 -17.55
CA ARG A 589 26.20 -24.78 -17.22
C ARG A 589 24.96 -25.67 -17.39
N TYR A 590 24.09 -25.65 -16.38
CA TYR A 590 22.75 -26.21 -16.46
C TYR A 590 21.73 -25.09 -16.68
N TYR A 591 20.74 -25.35 -17.52
CA TYR A 591 19.64 -24.46 -17.87
C TYR A 591 18.31 -25.08 -17.42
N ARG A 592 17.43 -24.31 -16.79
CA ARG A 592 16.06 -24.74 -16.47
C ARG A 592 15.22 -24.77 -17.75
N ASP A 593 14.64 -25.92 -18.04
CA ASP A 593 13.82 -26.17 -19.23
C ASP A 593 12.55 -25.30 -19.21
N GLY A 594 12.31 -24.55 -20.29
CA GLY A 594 11.20 -23.61 -20.41
C GLY A 594 11.36 -22.30 -19.63
N VAL A 595 12.46 -22.12 -18.88
CA VAL A 595 12.75 -20.90 -18.10
C VAL A 595 14.02 -20.21 -18.59
N ASP A 596 15.15 -20.92 -18.58
CA ASP A 596 16.44 -20.38 -19.04
C ASP A 596 16.75 -20.75 -20.50
N LEU A 597 16.04 -21.75 -21.04
CA LEU A 597 16.22 -22.27 -22.40
C LEU A 597 14.87 -22.51 -23.06
N SER A 598 14.63 -21.86 -24.20
CA SER A 598 13.42 -22.05 -25.00
C SER A 598 13.47 -23.34 -25.81
N LYS A 599 12.29 -23.88 -26.20
CA LYS A 599 12.19 -25.07 -27.08
C LYS A 599 12.95 -24.84 -28.41
N GLY A 600 12.76 -23.67 -29.01
CA GLY A 600 13.41 -23.31 -30.28
C GLY A 600 14.93 -23.23 -30.18
N ASP A 601 15.47 -22.62 -29.12
CA ASP A 601 16.93 -22.52 -28.95
C ASP A 601 17.56 -23.87 -28.63
N PHE A 602 16.85 -24.72 -27.89
CA PHE A 602 17.24 -26.10 -27.68
C PHE A 602 17.37 -26.85 -29.03
N TRP A 603 16.31 -26.87 -29.85
CA TRP A 603 16.33 -27.61 -31.12
C TRP A 603 17.35 -27.06 -32.10
N LYS A 604 17.49 -25.72 -32.20
CA LYS A 604 18.54 -25.09 -33.01
C LYS A 604 19.94 -25.56 -32.60
N THR A 605 20.19 -25.70 -31.30
CA THR A 605 21.49 -26.15 -30.79
C THR A 605 21.71 -27.63 -31.03
N LEU A 606 20.73 -28.48 -30.71
CA LEU A 606 20.84 -29.93 -30.92
C LEU A 606 21.06 -30.30 -32.39
N LEU A 607 20.38 -29.60 -33.31
CA LEU A 607 20.45 -29.86 -34.75
C LEU A 607 21.76 -29.40 -35.40
N LYS A 608 22.53 -28.51 -34.77
CA LYS A 608 23.91 -28.19 -35.22
C LYS A 608 24.86 -29.38 -35.08
N GLY A 609 24.49 -30.39 -34.28
CA GLY A 609 25.29 -31.59 -34.04
C GLY A 609 26.45 -31.35 -33.07
N GLY A 610 27.20 -32.41 -32.76
CA GLY A 610 28.38 -32.35 -31.87
C GLY A 610 28.08 -32.39 -30.37
N VAL A 611 26.80 -32.41 -29.97
CA VAL A 611 26.38 -32.36 -28.57
C VAL A 611 25.47 -33.53 -28.22
N ILE A 612 25.79 -34.22 -27.11
CA ILE A 612 24.89 -35.16 -26.45
C ILE A 612 24.47 -34.52 -25.13
N PRO A 613 23.25 -33.95 -25.05
CA PRO A 613 22.83 -33.26 -23.85
C PRO A 613 22.77 -34.19 -22.64
N LYS A 614 22.97 -33.62 -21.45
CA LYS A 614 22.68 -34.28 -20.18
C LYS A 614 21.49 -33.60 -19.51
N THR A 615 20.74 -34.35 -18.74
CA THR A 615 19.59 -33.83 -17.98
C THR A 615 19.72 -34.16 -16.50
N SER A 616 19.17 -33.32 -15.64
CA SER A 616 19.00 -33.63 -14.21
C SER A 616 17.60 -33.28 -13.73
N GLN A 617 17.10 -34.06 -12.78
CA GLN A 617 15.85 -33.80 -12.08
C GLN A 617 15.92 -32.53 -11.22
N PRO A 618 14.77 -31.96 -10.80
CA PRO A 618 14.75 -30.97 -9.75
C PRO A 618 15.18 -31.60 -8.42
N SER A 619 15.81 -30.81 -7.56
CA SER A 619 16.21 -31.24 -6.23
C SER A 619 15.01 -31.32 -5.27
N PRO A 620 15.10 -32.12 -4.18
CA PRO A 620 14.08 -32.11 -3.13
C PRO A 620 13.84 -30.72 -2.52
N ALA A 621 14.89 -29.89 -2.42
CA ALA A 621 14.76 -28.53 -1.90
C ALA A 621 13.90 -27.64 -2.81
N GLU A 622 14.06 -27.76 -4.14
CA GLU A 622 13.24 -27.03 -5.12
C GLU A 622 11.76 -27.46 -5.04
N PHE A 623 11.50 -28.76 -4.90
CA PHE A 623 10.13 -29.26 -4.68
C PHE A 623 9.53 -28.77 -3.37
N LYS A 624 10.29 -28.82 -2.26
CA LYS A 624 9.82 -28.36 -0.96
C LYS A 624 9.44 -26.88 -1.01
N ALA A 625 10.30 -26.05 -1.61
CA ALA A 625 10.03 -24.62 -1.75
C ALA A 625 8.74 -24.36 -2.56
N LEU A 626 8.50 -25.14 -3.61
CA LEU A 626 7.25 -25.06 -4.37
C LEU A 626 6.03 -25.48 -3.54
N TYR A 627 6.09 -26.61 -2.83
CA TYR A 627 4.98 -27.08 -1.99
C TYR A 627 4.67 -26.10 -0.85
N ASP A 628 5.69 -25.60 -0.14
CA ASP A 628 5.52 -24.62 0.93
C ASP A 628 4.89 -23.33 0.41
N LYS A 629 5.30 -22.88 -0.79
CA LYS A 629 4.72 -21.71 -1.46
C LYS A 629 3.23 -21.93 -1.76
N LEU A 630 2.84 -23.10 -2.26
CA LEU A 630 1.45 -23.41 -2.57
C LEU A 630 0.59 -23.52 -1.31
N LEU A 631 1.08 -24.19 -0.27
CA LEU A 631 0.39 -24.25 1.02
C LEU A 631 0.26 -22.86 1.65
N ALA A 632 1.30 -22.01 1.53
CA ALA A 632 1.26 -20.61 2.01
C ALA A 632 0.25 -19.74 1.26
N LYS A 633 -0.01 -20.02 -0.02
CA LYS A 633 -1.07 -19.36 -0.81
C LYS A 633 -2.49 -19.76 -0.38
N GLY A 634 -2.63 -20.81 0.43
CA GLY A 634 -3.91 -21.32 0.92
C GLY A 634 -4.43 -22.56 0.21
N TYR A 635 -3.64 -23.23 -0.63
CA TYR A 635 -4.02 -24.57 -1.09
C TYR A 635 -4.05 -25.54 0.10
N LYS A 636 -5.11 -26.34 0.20
CA LYS A 636 -5.30 -27.34 1.28
C LYS A 636 -4.60 -28.66 0.95
N LYS A 637 -4.53 -29.01 -0.34
CA LYS A 637 -3.91 -30.24 -0.85
C LYS A 637 -3.09 -29.96 -2.12
N ILE A 638 -2.18 -30.86 -2.46
CA ILE A 638 -1.35 -30.82 -3.68
C ILE A 638 -1.36 -32.19 -4.36
N ILE A 639 -1.66 -32.23 -5.65
CA ILE A 639 -1.45 -33.40 -6.51
C ILE A 639 -0.28 -33.10 -7.45
N SER A 640 0.83 -33.82 -7.24
CA SER A 640 2.10 -33.62 -7.95
C SER A 640 2.30 -34.76 -8.95
N ILE A 641 1.94 -34.51 -10.21
CA ILE A 641 1.89 -35.47 -11.31
C ILE A 641 3.17 -35.36 -12.15
N HIS A 642 4.01 -36.37 -12.10
CA HIS A 642 5.34 -36.31 -12.72
C HIS A 642 5.58 -37.39 -13.75
N LEU A 643 6.58 -37.14 -14.60
CA LEU A 643 7.06 -38.11 -15.56
C LEU A 643 7.41 -39.45 -14.91
N SER A 644 7.35 -40.50 -15.72
CA SER A 644 7.60 -41.89 -15.28
C SER A 644 8.82 -42.03 -14.37
N SER A 645 8.61 -42.67 -13.21
CA SER A 645 9.68 -43.02 -12.27
C SER A 645 10.75 -43.95 -12.85
N LYS A 646 10.44 -44.63 -13.96
CA LYS A 646 11.37 -45.51 -14.68
C LYS A 646 12.31 -44.75 -15.62
N LEU A 647 12.00 -43.51 -15.95
CA LEU A 647 12.81 -42.66 -16.84
C LEU A 647 13.61 -41.59 -16.07
N SER A 648 13.13 -41.20 -14.88
CA SER A 648 13.76 -40.16 -14.06
C SER A 648 13.57 -40.38 -12.55
N GLY A 649 14.53 -39.87 -11.77
CA GLY A 649 14.45 -39.77 -10.31
C GLY A 649 13.57 -38.63 -9.79
N THR A 650 12.91 -37.84 -10.66
CA THR A 650 12.06 -36.69 -10.28
C THR A 650 11.03 -37.04 -9.22
N GLN A 651 10.35 -38.19 -9.34
CA GLN A 651 9.37 -38.60 -8.33
C GLN A 651 10.00 -38.95 -6.98
N GLN A 652 11.21 -39.50 -6.99
CA GLN A 652 11.91 -39.77 -5.73
C GLN A 652 12.27 -38.44 -5.05
N ALA A 653 12.73 -37.45 -5.83
CA ALA A 653 13.00 -36.11 -5.30
C ALA A 653 11.72 -35.47 -4.71
N ALA A 654 10.59 -35.57 -5.41
CA ALA A 654 9.30 -35.09 -4.94
C ALA A 654 8.82 -35.80 -3.66
N LYS A 655 9.01 -37.13 -3.56
CA LYS A 655 8.70 -37.92 -2.35
C LYS A 655 9.56 -37.53 -1.15
N VAL A 656 10.86 -37.28 -1.36
CA VAL A 656 11.75 -36.76 -0.31
C VAL A 656 11.28 -35.39 0.14
N ALA A 657 11.00 -34.49 -0.80
CA ALA A 657 10.49 -33.15 -0.50
C ALA A 657 9.19 -33.18 0.30
N ARG A 658 8.25 -34.07 -0.07
CA ARG A 658 7.01 -34.30 0.68
C ARG A 658 7.28 -34.66 2.15
N GLY A 659 8.26 -35.52 2.42
CA GLY A 659 8.65 -35.87 3.79
C GLY A 659 9.33 -34.75 4.57
N MET A 660 9.70 -33.64 3.92
CA MET A 660 10.31 -32.48 4.55
C MET A 660 9.28 -31.39 4.89
N THR A 661 8.02 -31.49 4.45
CA THR A 661 6.99 -30.45 4.69
C THR A 661 6.24 -30.62 6.01
N GLY A 662 6.26 -31.81 6.62
CA GLY A 662 5.41 -32.14 7.77
C GLY A 662 3.91 -32.16 7.42
N ARG A 663 3.57 -32.20 6.13
CA ARG A 663 2.21 -32.18 5.57
C ARG A 663 2.03 -33.34 4.57
N GLU A 664 2.61 -34.50 4.85
CA GLU A 664 2.69 -35.63 3.91
C GLU A 664 1.31 -36.12 3.45
N LYS A 665 0.31 -36.06 4.34
CA LYS A 665 -1.09 -36.45 4.06
C LYS A 665 -1.82 -35.50 3.11
N ASP A 666 -1.25 -34.32 2.86
CA ASP A 666 -1.85 -33.30 2.01
C ASP A 666 -1.23 -33.25 0.61
N ILE A 667 -0.19 -34.06 0.37
CA ILE A 667 0.57 -34.04 -0.88
C ILE A 667 0.61 -35.45 -1.47
N ALA A 668 -0.09 -35.65 -2.59
CA ALA A 668 -0.01 -36.86 -3.39
C ALA A 668 1.08 -36.72 -4.47
N ILE A 669 2.00 -37.68 -4.51
CA ILE A 669 2.97 -37.80 -5.60
C ILE A 669 2.47 -38.89 -6.55
N VAL A 670 2.13 -38.51 -7.77
CA VAL A 670 1.52 -39.39 -8.78
C VAL A 670 2.55 -39.78 -9.83
N ASP A 671 2.70 -41.08 -10.04
CA ASP A 671 3.53 -41.63 -11.10
C ASP A 671 2.73 -41.76 -12.40
N SER A 672 2.88 -40.80 -13.31
CA SER A 672 2.12 -40.82 -14.57
C SER A 672 2.41 -42.01 -15.48
N LYS A 673 3.53 -42.73 -15.26
CA LYS A 673 4.05 -43.77 -16.18
C LYS A 673 4.18 -43.31 -17.63
N THR A 674 4.27 -42.01 -17.87
CA THR A 674 4.41 -41.44 -19.21
C THR A 674 5.31 -40.20 -19.19
N VAL A 675 5.40 -39.51 -20.32
CA VAL A 675 6.14 -38.27 -20.54
C VAL A 675 5.39 -37.38 -21.54
N THR A 676 5.94 -36.20 -21.83
CA THR A 676 5.50 -35.28 -22.89
C THR A 676 4.04 -34.83 -22.75
N PHE A 677 3.42 -34.42 -23.85
CA PHE A 677 2.02 -34.01 -23.95
C PHE A 677 1.04 -35.05 -23.40
N ALA A 678 1.45 -36.30 -23.22
CA ALA A 678 0.62 -37.31 -22.57
C ALA A 678 0.54 -37.09 -21.04
N LEU A 679 1.67 -36.75 -20.41
CA LEU A 679 1.72 -36.22 -19.03
C LEU A 679 0.97 -34.88 -18.94
N GLY A 680 1.16 -34.00 -19.93
CA GLY A 680 0.44 -32.73 -20.01
C GLY A 680 -1.08 -32.91 -20.01
N HIS A 681 -1.60 -33.88 -20.76
CA HIS A 681 -3.02 -34.21 -20.76
C HIS A 681 -3.52 -34.59 -19.36
N MET A 682 -2.83 -35.50 -18.66
CA MET A 682 -3.20 -35.90 -17.29
C MET A 682 -3.23 -34.70 -16.33
N ALA A 683 -2.24 -33.81 -16.40
CA ALA A 683 -2.21 -32.61 -15.57
C ALA A 683 -3.35 -31.64 -15.91
N THR A 684 -3.64 -31.42 -17.19
CA THR A 684 -4.74 -30.52 -17.60
C THR A 684 -6.12 -31.04 -17.22
N GLU A 685 -6.39 -32.34 -17.37
CA GLU A 685 -7.68 -32.90 -16.93
C GLU A 685 -7.82 -32.88 -15.41
N ALA A 686 -6.77 -33.25 -14.67
CA ALA A 686 -6.79 -33.14 -13.22
C ALA A 686 -7.08 -31.70 -12.76
N ALA A 687 -6.48 -30.70 -13.42
CA ALA A 687 -6.76 -29.30 -13.11
C ALA A 687 -8.19 -28.88 -13.46
N ARG A 688 -8.77 -29.39 -14.57
CA ARG A 688 -10.18 -29.15 -14.90
C ARG A 688 -11.12 -29.76 -13.88
N MET A 689 -10.86 -30.99 -13.44
CA MET A 689 -11.65 -31.66 -12.39
C MET A 689 -11.61 -30.88 -11.08
N VAL A 690 -10.41 -30.48 -10.64
CA VAL A 690 -10.24 -29.63 -9.44
C VAL A 690 -11.01 -28.31 -9.57
N LYS A 691 -10.94 -27.69 -10.75
CA LYS A 691 -11.65 -26.43 -11.03
C LYS A 691 -13.18 -26.61 -11.06
N SER A 692 -13.67 -27.77 -11.47
CA SER A 692 -15.09 -28.11 -11.40
C SER A 692 -15.56 -28.57 -10.01
N GLY A 693 -14.70 -28.52 -9.00
CA GLY A 693 -15.03 -28.87 -7.61
C GLY A 693 -14.92 -30.35 -7.28
N GLU A 694 -14.26 -31.17 -8.12
CA GLU A 694 -14.01 -32.57 -7.81
C GLU A 694 -13.07 -32.72 -6.61
N SER A 695 -13.32 -33.75 -5.80
CA SER A 695 -12.54 -34.02 -4.59
C SER A 695 -11.11 -34.47 -4.91
N PHE A 696 -10.20 -34.27 -3.95
CA PHE A 696 -8.82 -34.74 -4.03
C PHE A 696 -8.74 -36.24 -4.35
N GLU A 697 -9.58 -37.04 -3.69
CA GLU A 697 -9.67 -38.49 -3.86
C GLU A 697 -10.24 -38.88 -5.24
N SER A 698 -11.29 -38.19 -5.72
CA SER A 698 -11.86 -38.41 -7.05
C SER A 698 -10.83 -38.19 -8.16
N VAL A 699 -10.02 -37.14 -8.04
CA VAL A 699 -8.97 -36.82 -9.02
C VAL A 699 -7.87 -37.88 -9.01
N LEU A 700 -7.46 -38.36 -7.83
CA LEU A 700 -6.46 -39.43 -7.72
C LEU A 700 -6.96 -40.75 -8.31
N GLN A 701 -8.22 -41.12 -8.08
CA GLN A 701 -8.82 -42.30 -8.68
C GLN A 701 -8.83 -42.20 -10.20
N TRP A 702 -9.24 -41.05 -10.76
CA TRP A 702 -9.22 -40.83 -12.20
C TRP A 702 -7.80 -40.96 -12.79
N LEU A 703 -6.80 -40.40 -12.09
CA LEU A 703 -5.40 -40.50 -12.51
C LEU A 703 -4.90 -41.95 -12.55
N GLU A 704 -5.28 -42.77 -11.57
CA GLU A 704 -4.95 -44.21 -11.54
C GLU A 704 -5.61 -44.97 -12.69
N GLU A 705 -6.88 -44.67 -12.99
CA GLU A 705 -7.63 -45.31 -14.07
C GLU A 705 -7.10 -44.96 -15.46
N VAL A 706 -6.74 -43.69 -15.70
CA VAL A 706 -6.28 -43.23 -17.03
C VAL A 706 -4.85 -43.71 -17.32
N GLN A 707 -4.01 -43.85 -16.30
CA GLN A 707 -2.62 -44.28 -16.42
C GLN A 707 -2.49 -45.64 -17.14
N GLY A 708 -3.40 -46.58 -16.87
CA GLY A 708 -3.40 -47.92 -17.51
C GLY A 708 -4.00 -47.97 -18.92
N LYS A 709 -4.68 -46.90 -19.34
CA LYS A 709 -5.46 -46.86 -20.59
C LYS A 709 -4.83 -46.00 -21.68
N MET A 710 -3.95 -45.07 -21.29
CA MET A 710 -3.21 -44.20 -22.18
C MET A 710 -2.15 -44.97 -22.98
N LYS A 711 -1.98 -44.60 -24.26
CA LYS A 711 -0.96 -45.16 -25.14
C LYS A 711 -0.13 -44.05 -25.77
N LEU A 712 1.19 -44.08 -25.56
CA LEU A 712 2.14 -43.16 -26.19
C LEU A 712 3.02 -43.93 -27.17
N TYR A 713 2.95 -43.56 -28.45
CA TYR A 713 3.73 -44.14 -29.54
C TYR A 713 4.59 -43.08 -30.22
N PHE A 714 5.82 -43.43 -30.56
CA PHE A 714 6.74 -42.49 -31.20
C PHE A 714 7.78 -43.19 -32.06
N THR A 715 8.46 -42.40 -32.88
CA THR A 715 9.56 -42.82 -33.74
C THR A 715 10.66 -41.76 -33.65
N VAL A 716 11.90 -42.22 -33.54
CA VAL A 716 13.10 -41.37 -33.46
C VAL A 716 13.94 -41.51 -34.74
N ARG A 717 14.79 -40.52 -35.04
CA ARG A 717 15.72 -40.61 -36.19
C ARG A 717 16.67 -41.80 -36.06
N ASP A 718 17.29 -41.93 -34.89
CA ASP A 718 18.18 -43.01 -34.48
C ASP A 718 18.04 -43.24 -32.97
N LEU A 719 18.56 -44.37 -32.48
CA LEU A 719 18.46 -44.76 -31.06
C LEU A 719 19.58 -44.17 -30.19
N LEU A 720 20.52 -43.41 -30.77
CA LEU A 720 21.74 -42.97 -30.10
C LEU A 720 21.44 -42.15 -28.84
N PHE A 721 20.49 -41.21 -28.94
CA PHE A 721 20.12 -40.35 -27.82
C PHE A 721 19.48 -41.15 -26.68
N LEU A 722 18.63 -42.14 -26.99
CA LEU A 722 17.97 -42.96 -25.98
C LEU A 722 18.98 -43.87 -25.26
N GLU A 723 19.94 -44.40 -26.02
CA GLU A 723 21.02 -45.24 -25.52
C GLU A 723 22.00 -44.44 -24.65
N LYS A 724 22.54 -43.34 -25.19
CA LYS A 724 23.51 -42.47 -24.48
C LYS A 724 22.87 -41.78 -23.28
N GLY A 725 21.59 -41.45 -23.40
CA GLY A 725 20.76 -40.97 -22.31
C GLY A 725 20.45 -42.05 -21.27
N GLY A 726 20.59 -43.34 -21.57
CA GLY A 726 20.28 -44.45 -20.65
C GLY A 726 18.78 -44.69 -20.43
N ARG A 727 17.91 -44.14 -21.29
CA ARG A 727 16.44 -44.19 -21.19
C ARG A 727 15.81 -45.09 -22.27
N ILE A 728 16.63 -45.85 -23.01
CA ILE A 728 16.17 -46.77 -24.04
C ILE A 728 15.33 -47.95 -23.51
N GLY A 729 15.49 -48.29 -22.23
CA GLY A 729 14.71 -49.34 -21.57
C GLY A 729 14.79 -50.69 -22.31
N LYS A 730 13.62 -51.32 -22.49
CA LYS A 730 13.48 -52.62 -23.18
C LYS A 730 13.68 -52.53 -24.69
N ALA A 731 13.73 -51.33 -25.25
CA ALA A 731 14.05 -51.11 -26.67
C ALA A 731 15.55 -51.26 -27.00
N SER A 732 16.40 -51.54 -26.02
CA SER A 732 17.81 -51.92 -26.24
C SER A 732 17.96 -53.13 -27.17
N SER A 733 16.98 -54.03 -27.23
CA SER A 733 16.92 -55.19 -28.13
C SER A 733 16.87 -54.86 -29.64
N VAL A 734 16.78 -53.58 -29.99
CA VAL A 734 16.80 -53.11 -31.39
C VAL A 734 18.15 -52.49 -31.74
N ILE A 735 19.04 -52.27 -30.78
CA ILE A 735 20.42 -51.86 -31.01
C ILE A 735 21.14 -53.02 -31.71
N GLY A 736 21.64 -52.78 -32.93
CA GLY A 736 22.46 -53.75 -33.67
C GLY A 736 21.78 -54.53 -34.83
N GLY A 737 20.57 -54.15 -35.27
CA GLY A 737 19.86 -54.85 -36.35
C GLY A 737 19.67 -54.04 -37.65
N MET A 738 20.21 -54.58 -38.76
CA MET A 738 19.96 -54.27 -40.20
C MET A 738 19.75 -52.80 -40.62
N PHE A 739 20.64 -52.33 -41.51
CA PHE A 739 20.45 -51.12 -42.32
C PHE A 739 19.01 -51.09 -42.88
N GLN A 740 18.30 -49.96 -42.72
CA GLN A 740 16.90 -49.69 -43.17
C GLN A 740 15.73 -50.03 -42.22
N ILE A 741 15.95 -50.55 -41.00
CA ILE A 741 14.85 -50.73 -40.02
C ILE A 741 14.57 -49.41 -39.28
N LYS A 742 13.29 -49.02 -39.22
CA LYS A 742 12.78 -47.88 -38.44
C LYS A 742 11.92 -48.39 -37.27
N PRO A 743 12.32 -48.20 -36.00
CA PRO A 743 11.54 -48.67 -34.86
C PRO A 743 10.36 -47.74 -34.57
N VAL A 744 9.17 -48.33 -34.43
CA VAL A 744 8.06 -47.72 -33.72
C VAL A 744 8.17 -48.14 -32.25
N LEU A 745 8.32 -47.14 -31.39
CA LEU A 745 8.48 -47.28 -29.95
C LEU A 745 7.17 -46.93 -29.24
N LYS A 746 7.02 -47.45 -28.02
CA LYS A 746 5.95 -47.07 -27.10
C LYS A 746 6.49 -46.86 -25.69
N VAL A 747 5.72 -46.16 -24.87
CA VAL A 747 5.90 -46.17 -23.42
C VAL A 747 4.88 -47.12 -22.81
N GLU A 748 5.35 -48.16 -22.13
CA GLU A 748 4.51 -49.19 -21.51
C GLU A 748 5.04 -49.52 -20.11
N GLY A 749 4.16 -49.47 -19.09
CA GLY A 749 4.57 -49.61 -17.69
C GLY A 749 5.55 -48.52 -17.22
N GLY A 750 5.63 -47.39 -17.95
CA GLY A 750 6.57 -46.31 -17.68
C GLY A 750 7.93 -46.44 -18.35
N GLU A 751 8.22 -47.52 -19.07
CA GLU A 751 9.51 -47.75 -19.74
C GLU A 751 9.36 -47.65 -21.26
N VAL A 752 10.46 -47.30 -21.94
CA VAL A 752 10.51 -47.32 -23.41
C VAL A 752 10.62 -48.77 -23.89
N CYS A 753 9.69 -49.16 -24.75
CA CYS A 753 9.56 -50.50 -25.33
C CYS A 753 9.48 -50.42 -26.85
N THR A 754 9.88 -51.50 -27.52
CA THR A 754 9.68 -51.64 -28.97
C THR A 754 8.29 -52.18 -29.25
N GLU A 755 7.51 -51.43 -30.02
CA GLU A 755 6.21 -51.90 -30.51
C GLU A 755 6.38 -52.65 -31.83
N LYS A 756 7.12 -52.06 -32.78
CA LYS A 756 7.31 -52.65 -34.12
C LYS A 756 8.66 -52.28 -34.71
N LYS A 757 9.34 -53.27 -35.29
CA LYS A 757 10.49 -53.06 -36.21
C LYS A 757 9.93 -52.92 -37.63
N ALA A 758 9.76 -51.70 -38.12
CA ALA A 758 9.19 -51.43 -39.45
C ALA A 758 10.30 -51.27 -40.51
N ILE A 759 10.00 -51.60 -41.76
CA ILE A 759 10.93 -51.40 -42.87
C ILE A 759 10.75 -49.96 -43.38
N GLY A 760 11.76 -49.12 -43.16
CA GLY A 760 11.79 -47.71 -43.55
C GLY A 760 10.74 -46.81 -42.88
N GLU A 761 10.88 -45.51 -43.12
CA GLU A 761 10.01 -44.46 -42.53
C GLU A 761 8.53 -44.64 -42.94
N ALA A 762 8.27 -44.95 -44.21
CA ALA A 762 6.93 -45.15 -44.72
C ALA A 762 6.23 -46.39 -44.13
N GLY A 763 7.00 -47.40 -43.71
CA GLY A 763 6.48 -48.56 -42.98
C GLY A 763 6.07 -48.21 -41.55
N ALA A 764 6.91 -47.45 -40.86
CA ALA A 764 6.62 -46.95 -39.51
C ALA A 764 5.37 -46.05 -39.50
N MET A 765 5.27 -45.11 -40.43
CA MET A 765 4.11 -44.22 -40.57
C MET A 765 2.81 -45.00 -40.81
N ARG A 766 2.79 -45.93 -41.79
CA ARG A 766 1.61 -46.77 -42.07
C ARG A 766 1.16 -47.57 -40.86
N TYR A 767 2.11 -48.06 -40.05
CA TYR A 767 1.79 -48.79 -38.83
C TYR A 767 1.18 -47.88 -37.76
N MET A 768 1.71 -46.67 -37.56
CA MET A 768 1.13 -45.70 -36.63
C MET A 768 -0.27 -45.25 -37.04
N GLU A 769 -0.52 -44.98 -38.33
CA GLU A 769 -1.87 -44.70 -38.82
C GLU A 769 -2.84 -45.87 -38.58
N LYS A 770 -2.35 -47.11 -38.71
CA LYS A 770 -3.15 -48.31 -38.40
C LYS A 770 -3.52 -48.36 -36.92
N LEU A 771 -2.61 -48.04 -36.01
CA LEU A 771 -2.90 -48.00 -34.56
C LEU A 771 -4.04 -47.03 -34.23
N ILE A 772 -4.05 -45.83 -34.83
CA ILE A 772 -5.15 -44.86 -34.66
C ILE A 772 -6.48 -45.47 -35.11
N LYS A 773 -6.51 -46.07 -36.31
CA LYS A 773 -7.72 -46.69 -36.88
C LYS A 773 -8.22 -47.86 -36.06
N ASP A 774 -7.33 -48.72 -35.60
CA ASP A 774 -7.69 -49.91 -34.83
C ASP A 774 -8.25 -49.53 -33.46
N GLU A 775 -7.69 -48.52 -32.79
CA GLU A 775 -8.22 -48.05 -31.52
C GLU A 775 -9.60 -47.37 -31.70
N ALA A 776 -9.73 -46.52 -32.73
CA ALA A 776 -10.97 -45.81 -33.03
C ALA A 776 -12.12 -46.73 -33.50
N ARG A 777 -11.85 -47.98 -33.91
CA ARG A 777 -12.91 -48.95 -34.23
C ARG A 777 -13.75 -49.27 -33.00
N ASN A 778 -13.07 -49.56 -31.89
CA ASN A 778 -13.70 -50.05 -30.67
C ASN A 778 -14.08 -48.91 -29.72
N ASN A 779 -13.30 -47.84 -29.69
CA ASN A 779 -13.41 -46.78 -28.69
C ASN A 779 -13.60 -45.40 -29.34
N SER A 780 -14.29 -44.50 -28.63
CA SER A 780 -14.11 -43.07 -28.88
C SER A 780 -12.80 -42.64 -28.23
N ILE A 781 -11.91 -42.03 -29.00
CA ILE A 781 -10.57 -41.68 -28.53
C ILE A 781 -10.27 -40.19 -28.65
N ILE A 782 -9.37 -39.73 -27.80
CA ILE A 782 -8.68 -38.46 -27.89
C ILE A 782 -7.30 -38.72 -28.49
N LEU A 783 -6.92 -37.92 -29.49
CA LEU A 783 -5.64 -38.01 -30.18
C LEU A 783 -4.85 -36.72 -29.99
N TYR A 784 -3.60 -36.87 -29.58
CA TYR A 784 -2.57 -35.84 -29.65
C TYR A 784 -1.45 -36.29 -30.56
N THR A 785 -0.81 -35.35 -31.25
CA THR A 785 0.44 -35.60 -31.97
C THR A 785 1.56 -34.75 -31.40
N GLY A 786 2.80 -35.14 -31.64
CA GLY A 786 3.95 -34.35 -31.24
C GLY A 786 5.14 -34.54 -32.15
N TRP A 787 6.02 -33.54 -32.14
CA TRP A 787 7.19 -33.48 -33.00
C TRP A 787 8.33 -32.72 -32.31
N GLY A 788 9.56 -33.04 -32.67
CA GLY A 788 10.73 -32.32 -32.24
C GLY A 788 11.85 -32.52 -33.24
N GLY A 789 12.55 -31.46 -33.63
CA GLY A 789 13.57 -31.53 -34.66
C GLY A 789 13.25 -30.62 -35.84
N THR A 790 13.19 -31.18 -37.04
CA THR A 790 13.07 -30.41 -38.29
C THR A 790 11.64 -30.35 -38.81
N GLN A 791 11.42 -29.59 -39.89
CA GLN A 791 10.16 -29.60 -40.63
C GLN A 791 9.72 -31.02 -41.03
N GLN A 792 10.66 -31.96 -41.23
CA GLN A 792 10.30 -33.36 -41.56
C GLN A 792 9.53 -34.05 -40.43
N GLU A 793 9.89 -33.80 -39.17
CA GLU A 793 9.21 -34.37 -38.00
C GLU A 793 7.83 -33.72 -37.82
N LEU A 794 7.73 -32.42 -38.10
CA LEU A 794 6.47 -31.68 -38.11
C LEU A 794 5.48 -32.24 -39.13
N ASP A 795 5.92 -32.41 -40.39
CA ASP A 795 5.10 -32.96 -41.47
C ASP A 795 4.62 -34.38 -41.16
N LYS A 796 5.41 -35.16 -40.43
CA LYS A 796 5.05 -36.51 -39.98
C LYS A 796 3.99 -36.49 -38.89
N ALA A 797 4.10 -35.59 -37.91
CA ALA A 797 3.05 -35.38 -36.91
C ALA A 797 1.73 -34.92 -37.56
N ASP A 798 1.79 -34.11 -38.63
CA ASP A 798 0.60 -33.70 -39.39
C ASP A 798 -0.05 -34.82 -40.18
N LYS A 799 0.73 -35.77 -40.70
CA LYS A 799 0.17 -36.98 -41.29
C LYS A 799 -0.60 -37.81 -40.27
N LEU A 800 -0.08 -37.96 -39.05
CA LEU A 800 -0.79 -38.65 -37.96
C LEU A 800 -2.09 -37.94 -37.57
N LYS A 801 -2.06 -36.60 -37.48
CA LYS A 801 -3.27 -35.79 -37.27
C LYS A 801 -4.31 -36.07 -38.37
N THR A 802 -3.88 -35.97 -39.63
CA THR A 802 -4.74 -36.17 -40.81
C THR A 802 -5.36 -37.57 -40.85
N ALA A 803 -4.66 -38.58 -40.33
CA ALA A 803 -5.18 -39.93 -40.20
C ALA A 803 -6.31 -40.03 -39.15
N GLY A 804 -6.22 -39.26 -38.06
CA GLY A 804 -7.25 -39.16 -37.02
C GLY A 804 -8.46 -38.33 -37.45
N ASP A 805 -8.25 -37.17 -38.09
CA ASP A 805 -9.32 -36.24 -38.51
C ASP A 805 -10.36 -36.89 -39.44
N LYS A 806 -9.95 -37.94 -40.16
CA LYS A 806 -10.83 -38.72 -41.06
C LYS A 806 -11.81 -39.64 -40.32
N LEU A 807 -11.73 -39.76 -39.00
CA LEU A 807 -12.46 -40.74 -38.20
C LEU A 807 -13.40 -40.05 -37.20
N ARG A 808 -14.71 -40.26 -37.35
CA ARG A 808 -15.76 -39.66 -36.50
C ARG A 808 -15.58 -39.93 -35.00
N LYS A 809 -14.97 -41.06 -34.62
CA LYS A 809 -14.73 -41.46 -33.22
C LYS A 809 -13.45 -40.87 -32.61
N VAL A 810 -12.70 -40.06 -33.36
CA VAL A 810 -11.45 -39.43 -32.91
C VAL A 810 -11.70 -37.96 -32.63
N GLU A 811 -11.39 -37.52 -31.42
CA GLU A 811 -11.27 -36.11 -31.07
C GLU A 811 -9.79 -35.71 -31.08
N TYR A 812 -9.38 -34.93 -32.07
CA TYR A 812 -8.03 -34.39 -32.10
C TYR A 812 -7.92 -33.17 -31.17
N ARG A 813 -7.00 -33.21 -30.22
CA ARG A 813 -6.87 -32.15 -29.19
C ARG A 813 -5.62 -31.29 -29.29
N GLY A 814 -4.69 -31.63 -30.18
CA GLY A 814 -3.58 -30.73 -30.47
C GLY A 814 -2.30 -31.42 -30.88
N ARG A 815 -1.38 -30.57 -31.34
CA ARG A 815 0.00 -30.91 -31.70
C ARG A 815 0.94 -30.22 -30.75
N SER A 816 1.88 -30.94 -30.16
CA SER A 816 2.89 -30.35 -29.25
C SER A 816 4.29 -30.41 -29.84
N GLU A 817 5.04 -29.32 -29.74
CA GLU A 817 6.49 -29.37 -29.93
C GLU A 817 7.14 -29.94 -28.66
N ILE A 818 7.97 -30.97 -28.84
CA ILE A 818 8.66 -31.68 -27.76
C ILE A 818 9.72 -30.76 -27.13
N GLY A 819 9.74 -30.65 -25.81
CA GLY A 819 10.66 -29.83 -25.05
C GLY A 819 12.09 -30.40 -24.95
N GLY A 820 12.99 -29.59 -24.41
CA GLY A 820 14.42 -29.90 -24.46
C GLY A 820 14.82 -31.11 -23.62
N ILE A 821 14.10 -31.39 -22.52
CA ILE A 821 14.37 -32.56 -21.70
C ILE A 821 14.09 -33.85 -22.46
N ILE A 822 12.91 -33.97 -23.08
CA ILE A 822 12.58 -35.16 -23.86
C ILE A 822 13.44 -35.23 -25.11
N GLY A 823 13.65 -34.12 -25.81
CA GLY A 823 14.52 -34.03 -26.98
C GLY A 823 15.98 -34.44 -26.70
N SER A 824 16.48 -34.21 -25.49
CA SER A 824 17.82 -34.64 -25.06
C SER A 824 18.00 -36.16 -25.09
N HIS A 825 16.91 -36.91 -24.89
CA HIS A 825 16.92 -38.37 -24.88
C HIS A 825 16.34 -38.97 -26.16
N SER A 826 15.41 -38.31 -26.84
CA SER A 826 14.82 -38.84 -28.07
C SER A 826 15.59 -38.46 -29.33
N GLY A 827 16.35 -37.36 -29.31
CA GLY A 827 16.75 -36.68 -30.54
C GLY A 827 15.54 -36.23 -31.36
N PRO A 828 15.71 -35.96 -32.67
CA PRO A 828 14.58 -35.69 -33.57
C PRO A 828 13.56 -36.82 -33.55
N VAL A 829 12.30 -36.46 -33.31
CA VAL A 829 11.23 -37.39 -32.94
C VAL A 829 9.88 -36.91 -33.48
N TYR A 830 9.00 -37.86 -33.79
CA TYR A 830 7.56 -37.59 -33.94
C TYR A 830 6.76 -38.71 -33.30
N GLY A 831 5.54 -38.39 -32.86
CA GLY A 831 4.73 -39.32 -32.09
C GLY A 831 3.27 -38.94 -31.97
N MET A 832 2.54 -39.79 -31.25
CA MET A 832 1.14 -39.60 -30.90
C MET A 832 0.82 -40.20 -29.54
N ALA A 833 -0.16 -39.61 -28.86
CA ALA A 833 -0.78 -40.18 -27.67
C ALA A 833 -2.26 -40.41 -27.94
N ILE A 834 -2.74 -41.57 -27.52
CA ILE A 834 -4.12 -41.99 -27.67
C ILE A 834 -4.69 -42.24 -26.27
N PHE A 835 -5.83 -41.60 -25.99
CA PHE A 835 -6.58 -41.78 -24.76
C PHE A 835 -7.99 -42.26 -25.10
N PRO A 836 -8.52 -43.31 -24.44
CA PRO A 836 -9.93 -43.58 -24.53
C PRO A 836 -10.71 -42.47 -23.80
N LYS A 837 -11.85 -42.06 -24.35
CA LYS A 837 -12.80 -41.22 -23.61
C LYS A 837 -13.43 -42.07 -22.51
N ILE A 838 -12.89 -41.95 -21.29
CA ILE A 838 -13.48 -42.53 -20.09
C ILE A 838 -14.75 -41.71 -19.79
N ARG A 839 -15.89 -42.38 -19.64
CA ARG A 839 -17.16 -41.76 -19.24
C ARG A 839 -17.25 -41.68 -17.73
#